data_AF-W8C8Q2-F1
#
_entry.id   AF-W8C8Q2-F1
#
_cell.length_a   1.000
_cell.length_b   1.000
_cell.length_c   1.000
_cell.angle_alpha   90.00
_cell.angle_beta   90.00
_cell.angle_gamma   90.00
#
_symmetry.space_group_name_H-M   'P 1'
#
loop_
_entity.id
_entity.type
_entity.pdbx_description
1 polymer ?
#
loop_
_entity_poly.entity_id
_entity_poly.type
_entity_poly.pdbx_seq_one_letter_code
_entity_poly.pdbx_strand_id
1 'polypeptide(L)'
;MVDIDNLWIELSRNFPVLSGSVCFVETDSGNFQKLREDVIRLGLSESVSEILWSEFQSAIRDKVVPLFWSNFPVRVDTSKCDFELRYQLFLRFAAAVENLYKTFNCLKLLLNRLNKLSLIPNKKWNLNSTLLEALLGQMPTGFNEAVLAFYYVAFQIHLQLHSKNARVLLDADVILKKAECHVCNKKINSCECLSLESTVNKVNTALREMELLDGIAGQSLTSLVQKCIQEHIKETCHGIFDRSFLRQLENWLDETVISWLRKVFSPTCLNTSVNDAETTNIVKGFKVKLTYFLYENVALSIIEQFFSIIIDFPESIPAIDDLKICMEKIDMRKHFIQTLSNTLKIRVLHPGVNTMDILTGYIAAIKAIRYLDNSGIILETVTAPIREYLCKRSDTVRRVVTGLTEEGPTDLTEELAKGETVKDNDKIDGNEELNNWENWLPDSFGIDQSARVQLTNINRSADIISMVVDIYGSKELFMNEYRNLMADRLLTSLDFNADKEIRNLELLKLRFGESLLHSCEVMLKDITDSKRINSHIASDSKFNENKMFDISTFIISAQFWPSFNKESLELPEEIANEFDKYTKAYEAYKGNRTLNWRPVTGRVSIVIEIGERIIEMAVAPTQAIILYHFQSKDEWTLEDLSQITKVPSTILRRRIGFWITHGIIGETRPGIFKLLEEDGKKSQFDTKNINQTLGDEDVESAMASASDQREEELQVFWSYIVGMLTNLDSLPLDRIHQMLKLFASHGVGIEFTQDELKNFLQRKVREHKLIYSGGVYQLYK
;
A
#
# COMPACT_ATOMS: atom_id res chain seq x y z
N MET A 1 64.58 -60.62 31.96
CA MET A 1 63.54 -60.66 30.92
C MET A 1 62.32 -59.99 31.51
N VAL A 2 61.92 -58.84 30.98
CA VAL A 2 60.64 -58.25 31.39
C VAL A 2 59.57 -59.02 30.61
N ASP A 3 58.64 -59.66 31.31
CA ASP A 3 57.50 -60.32 30.67
C ASP A 3 56.64 -59.26 29.99
N ILE A 4 56.58 -59.31 28.67
CA ILE A 4 55.76 -58.41 27.84
C ILE A 4 54.29 -58.51 28.25
N ASP A 5 53.83 -59.68 28.67
CA ASP A 5 52.47 -59.91 29.17
C ASP A 5 52.20 -59.19 30.50
N ASN A 6 53.18 -59.14 31.41
CA ASN A 6 53.06 -58.41 32.67
C ASN A 6 53.10 -56.89 32.44
N LEU A 7 53.91 -56.41 31.49
CA LEU A 7 53.91 -55.01 31.07
C LEU A 7 52.58 -54.61 30.42
N TRP A 8 51.97 -55.48 29.62
CA TRP A 8 50.66 -55.24 29.03
C TRP A 8 49.55 -55.21 30.08
N ILE A 9 49.61 -56.08 31.09
CA ILE A 9 48.70 -56.07 32.24
C ILE A 9 48.86 -54.78 33.07
N GLU A 10 50.10 -54.34 33.34
CA GLU A 10 50.33 -53.08 34.04
C GLU A 10 49.95 -51.85 33.20
N LEU A 11 50.14 -51.88 31.88
CA LEU A 11 49.65 -50.85 30.95
C LEU A 11 48.12 -50.80 30.94
N SER A 12 47.44 -51.95 30.89
CA SER A 12 45.97 -52.01 30.94
C SER A 12 45.37 -51.58 32.29
N ARG A 13 46.11 -51.74 33.39
CA ARG A 13 45.75 -51.22 34.72
C ARG A 13 45.93 -49.71 34.83
N ASN A 14 46.96 -49.14 34.20
CA ASN A 14 47.22 -47.70 34.21
C ASN A 14 46.45 -46.93 33.13
N PHE A 15 46.07 -47.61 32.04
CA PHE A 15 45.23 -47.11 30.95
C PHE A 15 44.03 -48.05 30.75
N PRO A 16 42.92 -47.84 31.48
CA PRO A 16 41.69 -48.65 31.38
C PRO A 16 41.04 -48.65 29.98
N VAL A 17 41.49 -47.74 29.11
CA VAL A 17 41.06 -47.64 27.71
C VAL A 17 41.42 -48.90 26.91
N LEU A 18 42.54 -49.57 27.24
CA LEU A 18 42.96 -50.83 26.59
C LEU A 18 42.10 -52.04 26.96
N SER A 19 41.35 -51.99 28.07
CA SER A 19 40.44 -53.07 28.50
C SER A 19 38.98 -52.76 28.15
N GLY A 20 38.73 -51.62 27.48
CA GLY A 20 37.39 -51.18 27.12
C GLY A 20 36.53 -50.70 28.30
N SER A 21 37.10 -50.40 29.46
CA SER A 21 36.34 -49.87 30.60
C SER A 21 36.50 -48.35 30.71
N VAL A 22 35.38 -47.63 30.82
CA VAL A 22 35.32 -46.17 31.01
C VAL A 22 35.25 -45.79 32.50
N CYS A 23 35.34 -46.76 33.42
CA CYS A 23 35.42 -46.49 34.85
C CYS A 23 36.86 -46.10 35.23
N PHE A 24 37.11 -44.79 35.22
CA PHE A 24 38.38 -44.20 35.57
C PHE A 24 38.55 -44.15 37.10
N VAL A 25 39.25 -45.15 37.65
CA VAL A 25 39.72 -45.12 39.03
C VAL A 25 41.10 -44.46 39.06
N GLU A 26 41.31 -43.53 39.99
CA GLU A 26 42.63 -42.94 40.27
C GLU A 26 43.62 -44.06 40.64
N THR A 27 44.48 -44.46 39.69
CA THR A 27 45.55 -45.41 39.96
C THR A 27 46.84 -44.71 40.37
N ASP A 28 47.53 -45.28 41.36
CA ASP A 28 48.67 -44.75 42.11
C ASP A 28 49.85 -44.30 41.22
N SER A 29 50.31 -43.08 41.48
CA SER A 29 51.44 -42.42 40.79
C SER A 29 52.77 -43.17 40.89
N GLY A 30 52.93 -44.04 41.90
CA GLY A 30 54.15 -44.83 42.12
C GLY A 30 54.36 -45.98 41.12
N ASN A 31 53.30 -46.58 40.60
CA ASN A 31 53.42 -47.66 39.61
C ASN A 31 53.67 -47.12 38.19
N PHE A 32 53.21 -45.90 37.91
CA PHE A 32 53.38 -45.25 36.62
C PHE A 32 54.84 -44.88 36.31
N GLN A 33 55.63 -44.53 37.33
CA GLN A 33 57.02 -44.11 37.17
C GLN A 33 57.95 -45.30 36.83
N LYS A 34 57.69 -46.48 37.41
CA LYS A 34 58.37 -47.73 37.06
C LYS A 34 58.04 -48.20 35.64
N LEU A 35 56.76 -48.14 35.28
CA LEU A 35 56.28 -48.45 33.92
C LEU A 35 56.91 -47.54 32.86
N ARG A 36 57.08 -46.25 33.18
CA ARG A 36 57.78 -45.30 32.31
C ARG A 36 59.24 -45.68 32.10
N GLU A 37 59.95 -46.06 33.16
CA GLU A 37 61.35 -46.50 33.06
C GLU A 37 61.50 -47.79 32.25
N ASP A 38 60.58 -48.74 32.42
CA ASP A 38 60.61 -50.01 31.69
C ASP A 38 60.22 -49.86 30.21
N VAL A 39 59.26 -48.99 29.89
CA VAL A 39 58.89 -48.67 28.49
C VAL A 39 60.00 -47.89 27.77
N ILE A 40 60.70 -46.99 28.46
CA ILE A 40 61.86 -46.27 27.90
C ILE A 40 63.04 -47.23 27.66
N ARG A 41 63.30 -48.17 28.57
CA ARG A 41 64.35 -49.19 28.39
C ARG A 41 64.11 -50.09 27.18
N LEU A 42 62.85 -50.29 26.77
CA LEU A 42 62.47 -51.15 25.64
C LEU A 42 62.34 -50.41 24.31
N GLY A 43 62.44 -49.07 24.29
CA GLY A 43 62.30 -48.27 23.06
C GLY A 43 60.89 -48.28 22.45
N LEU A 44 59.87 -48.77 23.17
CA LEU A 44 58.49 -48.96 22.70
C LEU A 44 57.59 -47.73 22.93
N SER A 45 58.16 -46.61 23.39
CA SER A 45 57.38 -45.43 23.79
C SER A 45 56.53 -44.84 22.66
N GLU A 46 57.04 -44.83 21.42
CA GLU A 46 56.33 -44.28 20.26
C GLU A 46 55.15 -45.15 19.83
N SER A 47 55.36 -46.45 19.62
CA SER A 47 54.32 -47.39 19.20
C SER A 47 53.22 -47.54 20.26
N VAL A 48 53.59 -47.59 21.54
CA VAL A 48 52.62 -47.68 22.64
C VAL A 48 51.79 -46.39 22.71
N SER A 49 52.39 -45.23 22.46
CA SER A 49 51.65 -43.97 22.42
C SER A 49 50.64 -43.92 21.27
N GLU A 50 51.03 -44.25 20.04
CA GLU A 50 50.11 -44.25 18.89
C GLU A 50 48.97 -45.29 19.05
N ILE A 51 49.26 -46.47 19.61
CA ILE A 51 48.23 -47.48 19.92
C ILE A 51 47.26 -46.95 20.98
N LEU A 52 47.79 -46.37 22.06
CA LEU A 52 46.94 -45.79 23.09
C LEU A 52 46.05 -44.70 22.51
N TRP A 53 46.59 -43.79 21.68
CA TRP A 53 45.80 -42.74 21.03
C TRP A 53 44.66 -43.28 20.16
N SER A 54 44.92 -44.32 19.35
CA SER A 54 43.89 -44.97 18.54
C SER A 54 42.78 -45.58 19.39
N GLU A 55 43.14 -46.23 20.50
CA GLU A 55 42.17 -46.79 21.46
C GLU A 55 41.42 -45.68 22.23
N PHE A 56 42.06 -44.55 22.52
CA PHE A 56 41.39 -43.36 23.06
C PHE A 56 40.34 -42.82 22.08
N GLN A 57 40.66 -42.72 20.80
CA GLN A 57 39.71 -42.28 19.77
C GLN A 57 38.55 -43.25 19.60
N SER A 58 38.80 -44.57 19.61
CA SER A 58 37.75 -45.59 19.57
C SER A 58 36.87 -45.55 20.83
N ALA A 59 37.45 -45.42 22.02
CA ALA A 59 36.68 -45.33 23.26
C ALA A 59 35.80 -44.06 23.31
N ILE A 60 36.30 -42.93 22.79
CA ILE A 60 35.51 -41.70 22.66
C ILE A 60 34.33 -41.94 21.71
N ARG A 61 34.58 -42.47 20.50
CA ARG A 61 33.56 -42.68 19.47
C ARG A 61 32.52 -43.75 19.82
N ASP A 62 32.95 -44.84 20.44
CA ASP A 62 32.12 -46.04 20.58
C ASP A 62 31.44 -46.14 21.97
N LYS A 63 31.92 -45.40 22.98
CA LYS A 63 31.38 -45.43 24.35
C LYS A 63 30.98 -44.07 24.87
N VAL A 64 31.85 -43.07 24.82
CA VAL A 64 31.57 -41.75 25.42
C VAL A 64 30.48 -41.01 24.65
N VAL A 65 30.57 -40.97 23.32
CA VAL A 65 29.62 -40.26 22.45
C VAL A 65 28.21 -40.89 22.48
N PRO A 66 28.03 -42.23 22.37
CA PRO A 66 26.71 -42.85 22.50
C PRO A 66 26.08 -42.69 23.89
N LEU A 67 26.89 -42.72 24.96
CA LEU A 67 26.40 -42.45 26.33
C LEU A 67 25.87 -41.03 26.48
N PHE A 68 26.55 -40.04 25.87
CA PHE A 68 26.06 -38.67 25.81
C PHE A 68 24.74 -38.58 25.04
N TRP A 69 24.67 -39.19 23.86
CA TRP A 69 23.48 -39.15 22.99
C TRP A 69 22.27 -39.89 23.52
N SER A 70 22.45 -40.93 24.35
CA SER A 70 21.36 -41.67 24.99
C SER A 70 20.44 -40.81 25.86
N ASN A 71 20.91 -39.65 26.30
CA ASN A 71 20.13 -38.71 27.12
C ASN A 71 19.15 -37.86 26.30
N PHE A 72 19.27 -37.86 24.97
CA PHE A 72 18.47 -37.01 24.09
C PHE A 72 17.44 -37.86 23.31
N PRO A 73 16.16 -37.46 23.31
CA PRO A 73 15.14 -38.14 22.51
C PRO A 73 15.37 -37.92 21.01
N VAL A 74 15.14 -38.97 20.21
CA VAL A 74 15.38 -38.96 18.75
C VAL A 74 14.36 -38.10 17.99
N ARG A 75 13.15 -37.89 18.55
CA ARG A 75 12.12 -36.99 18.01
C ARG A 75 11.42 -36.25 19.15
N VAL A 76 11.25 -34.94 18.99
CA VAL A 76 10.35 -34.12 19.81
C VAL A 76 9.23 -33.64 18.88
N ASP A 77 7.97 -33.97 19.19
CA ASP A 77 6.84 -33.50 18.38
C ASP A 77 6.67 -31.99 18.56
N THR A 78 6.85 -31.25 17.47
CA THR A 78 6.95 -29.78 17.42
C THR A 78 5.64 -29.03 17.63
N SER A 79 4.50 -29.72 17.77
CA SER A 79 3.17 -29.10 17.74
C SER A 79 2.61 -28.66 19.09
N LYS A 80 3.17 -29.12 20.23
CA LYS A 80 2.81 -28.65 21.58
C LYS A 80 4.04 -28.59 22.47
N CYS A 81 4.77 -27.49 22.38
CA CYS A 81 5.95 -27.28 23.21
C CYS A 81 5.50 -26.78 24.60
N ASP A 82 4.97 -27.70 25.42
CA ASP A 82 4.61 -27.40 26.80
C ASP A 82 5.85 -26.97 27.60
N PHE A 83 5.68 -25.96 28.45
CA PHE A 83 6.73 -25.42 29.34
C PHE A 83 7.41 -26.51 30.18
N GLU A 84 6.65 -27.53 30.59
CA GLU A 84 7.13 -28.70 31.34
C GLU A 84 8.12 -29.55 30.53
N LEU A 85 7.85 -29.75 29.23
CA LEU A 85 8.74 -30.50 28.34
C LEU A 85 10.08 -29.76 28.17
N ARG A 86 10.04 -28.43 28.07
CA ARG A 86 11.25 -27.59 27.97
C ARG A 86 12.09 -27.63 29.24
N TYR A 87 11.45 -27.64 30.41
CA TYR A 87 12.15 -27.75 31.71
C TYR A 87 12.79 -29.14 31.90
N GLN A 88 12.12 -30.20 31.46
CA GLN A 88 12.68 -31.56 31.50
C GLN A 88 13.88 -31.71 30.55
N LEU A 89 13.82 -31.13 29.36
CA LEU A 89 14.94 -31.09 28.42
C LEU A 89 16.11 -30.25 28.97
N PHE A 90 15.83 -29.15 29.67
CA PHE A 90 16.84 -28.34 30.37
C PHE A 90 17.63 -29.16 31.39
N LEU A 91 16.95 -29.90 32.27
CA LEU A 91 17.60 -30.72 33.30
C LEU A 91 18.40 -31.88 32.69
N ARG A 92 17.88 -32.52 31.63
CA ARG A 92 18.57 -33.60 30.93
C ARG A 92 19.84 -33.11 30.23
N PHE A 93 19.79 -31.94 29.59
CA PHE A 93 20.97 -31.34 28.96
C PHE A 93 22.03 -30.99 30.01
N ALA A 94 21.64 -30.35 31.12
CA ALA A 94 22.57 -30.01 32.19
C ALA A 94 23.25 -31.26 32.78
N ALA A 95 22.50 -32.33 33.06
CA ALA A 95 23.04 -33.58 33.57
C ALA A 95 23.97 -34.30 32.56
N ALA A 96 23.61 -34.27 31.27
CA ALA A 96 24.42 -34.85 30.21
C ALA A 96 25.78 -34.13 30.07
N VAL A 97 25.79 -32.80 30.14
CA VAL A 97 27.03 -32.01 30.10
C VAL A 97 27.88 -32.22 31.36
N GLU A 98 27.29 -32.30 32.55
CA GLU A 98 28.03 -32.60 33.78
C GLU A 98 28.71 -33.98 33.73
N ASN A 99 28.02 -35.00 33.19
CA ASN A 99 28.59 -36.32 33.00
C ASN A 99 29.72 -36.31 31.98
N LEU A 100 29.55 -35.59 30.86
CA LEU A 100 30.58 -35.44 29.85
C LEU A 100 31.81 -34.72 30.42
N TYR A 101 31.61 -33.66 31.21
CA TYR A 101 32.69 -32.94 31.88
C TYR A 101 33.48 -33.80 32.86
N LYS A 102 32.81 -34.65 33.65
CA LYS A 102 33.48 -35.64 34.51
C LYS A 102 34.34 -36.61 33.70
N THR A 103 33.80 -37.15 32.61
CA THR A 103 34.56 -38.06 31.72
C THR A 103 35.73 -37.35 31.03
N PHE A 104 35.56 -36.09 30.65
CA PHE A 104 36.61 -35.26 30.04
C PHE A 104 37.76 -34.99 31.01
N ASN A 105 37.47 -34.66 32.28
CA ASN A 105 38.52 -34.47 33.30
C ASN A 105 39.33 -35.75 33.54
N CYS A 106 38.67 -36.91 33.55
CA CYS A 106 39.36 -38.20 33.62
C CYS A 106 40.24 -38.46 32.37
N LEU A 107 39.74 -38.15 31.17
CA LEU A 107 40.50 -38.28 29.92
C LEU A 107 41.69 -37.30 29.86
N LYS A 108 41.54 -36.08 30.37
CA LYS A 108 42.62 -35.08 30.48
C LYS A 108 43.73 -35.53 31.44
N LEU A 109 43.37 -36.17 32.55
CA LEU A 109 44.34 -36.78 33.48
C LEU A 109 45.12 -37.91 32.80
N LEU A 110 44.47 -38.75 32.00
CA LEU A 110 45.11 -39.81 31.24
C LEU A 110 45.98 -39.28 30.11
N LEU A 111 45.53 -38.24 29.40
CA LEU A 111 46.32 -37.54 28.38
C LEU A 111 47.58 -36.90 28.98
N ASN A 112 47.48 -36.32 30.18
CA ASN A 112 48.64 -35.81 30.92
C ASN A 112 49.62 -36.92 31.33
N ARG A 113 49.14 -38.15 31.56
CA ARG A 113 49.99 -39.33 31.78
C ARG A 113 50.63 -39.77 30.46
N LEU A 114 49.89 -39.84 29.36
CA LEU A 114 50.43 -40.16 28.03
C LEU A 114 51.50 -39.17 27.55
N ASN A 115 51.26 -37.87 27.72
CA ASN A 115 52.23 -36.82 27.38
C ASN A 115 53.51 -36.92 28.22
N LYS A 116 53.45 -37.52 29.43
CA LYS A 116 54.65 -37.81 30.25
C LYS A 116 55.41 -39.06 29.77
N LEU A 117 54.78 -39.95 28.99
CA LEU A 117 55.41 -41.13 28.37
C LEU A 117 56.05 -40.83 27.02
N SER A 118 55.51 -39.88 26.25
CA SER A 118 56.09 -39.44 24.97
C SER A 118 57.33 -38.56 25.21
N LEU A 119 58.47 -38.93 24.63
CA LEU A 119 59.74 -38.18 24.72
C LEU A 119 59.86 -37.02 23.71
N ILE A 120 58.87 -36.80 22.83
CA ILE A 120 58.90 -35.75 21.79
C ILE A 120 58.09 -34.53 22.26
N PRO A 121 58.69 -33.32 22.33
CA PRO A 121 58.01 -32.12 22.86
C PRO A 121 56.94 -31.51 21.96
N ASN A 122 56.76 -31.98 20.71
CA ASN A 122 55.96 -31.28 19.68
C ASN A 122 54.68 -31.97 19.19
N LYS A 123 54.34 -33.20 19.62
CA LYS A 123 53.01 -33.80 19.34
C LYS A 123 52.11 -33.62 20.55
N LYS A 124 51.43 -32.47 20.65
CA LYS A 124 50.29 -32.32 21.58
C LYS A 124 49.08 -33.01 20.96
N TRP A 125 48.58 -34.04 21.61
CA TRP A 125 47.37 -34.71 21.18
C TRP A 125 46.16 -33.83 21.56
N ASN A 126 45.46 -33.31 20.56
CA ASN A 126 44.32 -32.43 20.79
C ASN A 126 43.07 -33.26 21.08
N LEU A 127 42.83 -33.54 22.36
CA LEU A 127 41.62 -34.24 22.83
C LEU A 127 40.34 -33.45 22.49
N ASN A 128 40.41 -32.12 22.48
CA ASN A 128 39.24 -31.26 22.27
C ASN A 128 38.71 -31.36 20.83
N SER A 129 39.60 -31.33 19.83
CA SER A 129 39.21 -31.43 18.42
C SER A 129 38.67 -32.82 18.08
N THR A 130 39.29 -33.88 18.58
CA THR A 130 38.82 -35.25 18.33
C THR A 130 37.49 -35.53 19.01
N LEU A 131 37.26 -34.98 20.20
CA LEU A 131 35.98 -35.10 20.89
C LEU A 131 34.88 -34.28 20.20
N LEU A 132 35.20 -33.07 19.73
CA LEU A 132 34.28 -32.25 18.93
C LEU A 132 33.90 -32.95 17.61
N GLU A 133 34.87 -33.47 16.87
CA GLU A 133 34.64 -34.19 15.60
C GLU A 133 33.80 -35.46 15.82
N ALA A 134 34.08 -36.22 16.87
CA ALA A 134 33.31 -37.43 17.20
C ALA A 134 31.88 -37.12 17.62
N LEU A 135 31.65 -36.02 18.36
CA LEU A 135 30.31 -35.56 18.73
C LEU A 135 29.53 -35.07 17.50
N LEU A 136 30.12 -34.18 16.68
CA LEU A 136 29.47 -33.64 15.50
C LEU A 136 29.15 -34.73 14.45
N GLY A 137 30.00 -35.76 14.34
CA GLY A 137 29.80 -36.87 13.41
C GLY A 137 28.62 -37.80 13.76
N GLN A 138 28.12 -37.79 14.99
CA GLN A 138 27.02 -38.66 15.46
C GLN A 138 25.79 -37.87 15.95
N MET A 139 25.61 -36.63 15.50
CA MET A 139 24.57 -35.73 16.01
C MET A 139 23.13 -36.24 15.72
N PRO A 140 22.28 -36.46 16.76
CA PRO A 140 20.86 -36.76 16.62
C PRO A 140 20.04 -35.52 16.25
N THR A 141 18.93 -35.70 15.53
CA THR A 141 18.06 -34.61 15.05
C THR A 141 17.39 -33.80 16.18
N GLY A 142 17.06 -34.43 17.31
CA GLY A 142 16.38 -33.78 18.45
C GLY A 142 17.32 -32.97 19.37
N PHE A 143 18.63 -33.02 19.15
CA PHE A 143 19.59 -32.35 20.02
C PHE A 143 19.53 -30.83 19.94
N ASN A 144 19.42 -30.28 18.73
CA ASN A 144 19.36 -28.82 18.53
C ASN A 144 18.13 -28.22 19.23
N GLU A 145 17.01 -28.94 19.30
CA GLU A 145 15.81 -28.52 20.02
C GLU A 145 16.00 -28.52 21.53
N ALA A 146 16.72 -29.50 22.09
CA ALA A 146 17.07 -29.54 23.51
C ALA A 146 18.02 -28.39 23.90
N VAL A 147 19.02 -28.12 23.05
CA VAL A 147 19.95 -26.99 23.24
C VAL A 147 19.21 -25.65 23.11
N LEU A 148 18.31 -25.52 22.12
CA LEU A 148 17.44 -24.35 21.97
C LEU A 148 16.55 -24.14 23.20
N ALA A 149 15.93 -25.20 23.73
CA ALA A 149 15.11 -25.12 24.95
C ALA A 149 15.94 -24.69 26.17
N PHE A 150 17.16 -25.21 26.30
CA PHE A 150 18.08 -24.83 27.37
C PHE A 150 18.42 -23.34 27.33
N TYR A 151 18.87 -22.85 26.17
CA TYR A 151 19.23 -21.43 26.03
C TYR A 151 18.02 -20.49 26.01
N TYR A 152 16.84 -20.95 25.60
CA TYR A 152 15.60 -20.19 25.72
C TYR A 152 15.25 -19.91 27.18
N VAL A 153 15.29 -20.94 28.03
CA VAL A 153 15.06 -20.77 29.48
C VAL A 153 16.15 -19.88 30.08
N ALA A 154 17.41 -20.06 29.69
CA ALA A 154 18.52 -19.21 30.14
C ALA A 154 18.34 -17.73 29.75
N PHE A 155 17.86 -17.45 28.54
CA PHE A 155 17.60 -16.09 28.05
C PHE A 155 16.39 -15.45 28.75
N GLN A 156 15.31 -16.20 28.97
CA GLN A 156 14.14 -15.73 29.72
C GLN A 156 14.47 -15.41 31.20
N ILE A 157 15.32 -16.23 31.85
CA ILE A 157 15.87 -15.91 33.18
C ILE A 157 16.62 -14.57 33.14
N HIS A 158 17.45 -14.36 32.12
CA HIS A 158 18.23 -13.14 31.97
C HIS A 158 17.35 -11.89 31.74
N LEU A 159 16.33 -11.98 30.87
CA LEU A 159 15.34 -10.92 30.65
C LEU A 159 14.59 -10.57 31.93
N GLN A 160 14.23 -11.56 32.75
CA GLN A 160 13.52 -11.32 34.02
C GLN A 160 14.42 -10.70 35.11
N LEU A 161 15.72 -10.97 35.09
CA LEU A 161 16.71 -10.34 35.98
C LEU A 161 17.05 -8.91 35.53
N HIS A 162 17.17 -8.66 34.23
CA HIS A 162 17.39 -7.31 33.68
C HIS A 162 16.15 -6.41 33.77
N SER A 163 14.94 -6.92 33.56
CA SER A 163 13.68 -6.16 33.74
C SER A 163 13.42 -5.75 35.19
N LYS A 164 13.92 -6.50 36.18
CA LYS A 164 13.92 -6.04 37.59
C LYS A 164 14.83 -4.84 37.83
N ASN A 165 15.91 -4.69 37.05
CA ASN A 165 16.82 -3.55 37.11
C ASN A 165 16.35 -2.36 36.23
N ALA A 166 15.59 -2.61 35.15
CA ALA A 166 15.09 -1.60 34.22
C ALA A 166 13.66 -1.10 34.55
N ARG A 167 13.31 -0.97 35.84
CA ARG A 167 11.99 -0.47 36.32
C ARG A 167 11.79 1.05 36.15
N VAL A 168 12.30 1.67 35.10
CA VAL A 168 12.18 3.14 34.94
C VAL A 168 11.29 3.59 33.78
N LEU A 169 11.09 2.83 32.70
CA LEU A 169 10.28 3.34 31.58
C LEU A 169 9.56 2.21 30.84
N LEU A 170 8.27 2.01 31.14
CA LEU A 170 7.16 1.58 30.26
C LEU A 170 5.94 1.19 31.13
N ASP A 171 4.75 1.52 30.64
CA ASP A 171 3.49 1.67 31.38
C ASP A 171 3.12 0.56 32.38
N ALA A 172 2.68 1.02 33.56
CA ALA A 172 2.40 0.21 34.74
C ALA A 172 1.15 -0.71 34.63
N ASP A 173 0.38 -0.62 33.55
CA ASP A 173 -0.98 -1.20 33.53
C ASP A 173 -1.10 -2.61 32.92
N VAL A 174 -0.10 -3.09 32.16
CA VAL A 174 -0.14 -4.44 31.55
C VAL A 174 0.49 -5.51 32.44
N ILE A 175 1.43 -5.12 33.32
CA ILE A 175 2.21 -6.05 34.16
C ILE A 175 1.44 -6.46 35.44
N LEU A 176 0.42 -5.69 35.86
CA LEU A 176 -0.35 -5.96 37.08
C LEU A 176 -1.35 -7.14 36.98
N LYS A 177 -1.51 -7.78 35.81
CA LYS A 177 -2.49 -8.88 35.62
C LYS A 177 -1.92 -10.30 35.58
N LYS A 178 -0.61 -10.54 35.72
CA LYS A 178 -0.06 -11.91 35.79
C LYS A 178 0.78 -12.14 37.04
N ALA A 179 0.18 -12.79 38.04
CA ALA A 179 0.75 -13.05 39.37
C ALA A 179 1.70 -14.28 39.45
N GLU A 180 2.30 -14.68 38.33
CA GLU A 180 3.13 -15.90 38.24
C GLU A 180 4.47 -15.60 37.55
N CYS A 181 5.53 -16.26 38.02
CA CYS A 181 6.86 -16.23 37.40
C CYS A 181 6.80 -16.86 36.01
N HIS A 182 6.97 -16.06 34.95
CA HIS A 182 6.96 -16.49 33.54
C HIS A 182 7.98 -17.60 33.19
N VAL A 183 8.94 -17.83 34.09
CA VAL A 183 10.12 -18.71 33.90
C VAL A 183 10.08 -19.95 34.79
N CYS A 184 9.22 -19.98 35.80
CA CYS A 184 9.21 -21.04 36.81
C CYS A 184 7.82 -21.49 37.25
N ASN A 185 6.75 -20.85 36.75
CA ASN A 185 5.34 -21.05 37.13
C ASN A 185 5.07 -21.10 38.65
N LYS A 186 6.01 -20.59 39.45
CA LYS A 186 5.90 -20.45 40.89
C LYS A 186 5.55 -18.99 41.21
N LYS A 187 4.87 -18.75 42.33
CA LYS A 187 4.56 -17.38 42.80
C LYS A 187 5.86 -16.57 42.91
N ILE A 188 5.79 -15.24 42.71
CA ILE A 188 6.95 -14.31 42.70
C ILE A 188 7.88 -14.48 43.92
N ASN A 189 7.35 -14.97 45.05
CA ASN A 189 8.08 -15.19 46.30
C ASN A 189 8.83 -16.55 46.40
N SER A 190 8.72 -17.44 45.41
CA SER A 190 9.39 -18.76 45.38
C SER A 190 10.03 -19.04 44.00
N CYS A 191 10.77 -18.06 43.47
CA CYS A 191 11.48 -18.15 42.19
C CYS A 191 12.78 -18.97 42.38
N GLU A 192 12.96 -20.06 41.63
CA GLU A 192 14.22 -20.83 41.55
C GLU A 192 15.16 -20.28 40.46
N CYS A 193 14.95 -19.03 40.06
CA CYS A 193 15.56 -18.40 38.90
C CYS A 193 17.07 -18.18 39.09
N LEU A 194 17.50 -17.90 40.33
CA LEU A 194 18.92 -17.77 40.72
C LEU A 194 19.65 -19.13 40.74
N SER A 195 18.98 -20.20 41.18
CA SER A 195 19.56 -21.55 41.14
C SER A 195 19.71 -22.03 39.70
N LEU A 196 18.74 -21.77 38.83
CA LEU A 196 18.80 -22.12 37.42
C LEU A 196 19.91 -21.34 36.69
N GLU A 197 20.09 -20.04 36.99
CA GLU A 197 21.22 -19.26 36.48
C GLU A 197 22.58 -19.86 36.89
N SER A 198 22.71 -20.32 38.14
CA SER A 198 23.94 -20.98 38.60
C SER A 198 24.21 -22.29 37.84
N THR A 199 23.17 -23.07 37.51
CA THR A 199 23.32 -24.28 36.71
C THR A 199 23.70 -23.96 35.27
N VAL A 200 23.13 -22.90 34.69
CA VAL A 200 23.50 -22.43 33.33
C VAL A 200 24.95 -21.99 33.30
N ASN A 201 25.42 -21.24 34.30
CA ASN A 201 26.81 -20.82 34.39
C ASN A 201 27.75 -22.03 34.51
N LYS A 202 27.42 -23.03 35.33
CA LYS A 202 28.21 -24.28 35.47
C LYS A 202 28.31 -25.06 34.15
N VAL A 203 27.19 -25.17 33.42
CA VAL A 203 27.15 -25.85 32.11
C VAL A 203 27.97 -25.07 31.09
N ASN A 204 27.85 -23.73 31.05
CA ASN A 204 28.62 -22.89 30.14
C ASN A 204 30.13 -22.89 30.46
N THR A 205 30.53 -22.95 31.74
CA THR A 205 31.94 -23.12 32.13
C THR A 205 32.47 -24.48 31.69
N ALA A 206 31.69 -25.55 31.88
CA ALA A 206 32.08 -26.90 31.46
C ALA A 206 32.24 -26.99 29.93
N LEU A 207 31.27 -26.49 29.15
CA LEU A 207 31.34 -26.49 27.69
C LEU A 207 32.51 -25.68 27.13
N ARG A 208 32.90 -24.61 27.83
CA ARG A 208 34.04 -23.78 27.45
C ARG A 208 35.38 -24.44 27.75
N GLU A 209 35.53 -25.06 28.92
CA GLU A 209 36.74 -25.81 29.26
C GLU A 209 37.00 -26.98 28.31
N MET A 210 35.94 -27.46 27.65
CA MET A 210 36.00 -28.51 26.63
C MET A 210 36.13 -27.96 25.19
N GLU A 211 36.11 -26.63 24.99
CA GLU A 211 36.08 -25.96 23.66
C GLU A 211 34.92 -26.40 22.76
N LEU A 212 33.82 -26.90 23.34
CA LEU A 212 32.65 -27.40 22.61
C LEU A 212 31.55 -26.37 22.44
N LEU A 213 31.62 -25.24 23.16
CA LEU A 213 30.58 -24.21 23.19
C LEU A 213 30.26 -23.70 21.77
N ASP A 214 31.28 -23.36 21.00
CA ASP A 214 31.09 -22.78 19.66
C ASP A 214 30.50 -23.79 18.67
N GLY A 215 30.96 -25.04 18.71
CA GLY A 215 30.51 -26.09 17.80
C GLY A 215 29.13 -26.67 18.12
N ILE A 216 28.74 -26.71 19.39
CA ILE A 216 27.47 -27.30 19.84
C ILE A 216 26.38 -26.25 20.04
N ALA A 217 26.71 -25.13 20.67
CA ALA A 217 25.72 -24.12 21.04
C ALA A 217 25.58 -23.00 20.00
N GLY A 218 26.58 -22.74 19.16
CA GLY A 218 26.62 -21.58 18.26
C GLY A 218 25.41 -21.45 17.33
N GLN A 219 25.01 -22.54 16.64
CA GLN A 219 23.86 -22.54 15.73
C GLN A 219 22.53 -22.33 16.49
N SER A 220 22.38 -23.03 17.61
CA SER A 220 21.19 -22.94 18.47
C SER A 220 21.05 -21.55 19.10
N LEU A 221 22.14 -20.97 19.61
CA LEU A 221 22.18 -19.61 20.14
C LEU A 221 21.82 -18.58 19.07
N THR A 222 22.36 -18.71 17.86
CA THR A 222 22.04 -17.79 16.75
C THR A 222 20.57 -17.88 16.38
N SER A 223 20.02 -19.09 16.23
CA SER A 223 18.59 -19.28 15.92
C SER A 223 17.68 -18.77 17.04
N LEU A 224 18.07 -18.94 18.31
CA LEU A 224 17.35 -18.41 19.45
C LEU A 224 17.30 -16.89 19.41
N VAL A 225 18.46 -16.23 19.30
CA VAL A 225 18.57 -14.77 19.27
C VAL A 225 17.77 -14.21 18.09
N GLN A 226 17.85 -14.84 16.92
CA GLN A 226 17.06 -14.45 15.76
C GLN A 226 15.55 -14.53 16.02
N LYS A 227 15.05 -15.62 16.62
CA LYS A 227 13.64 -15.75 17.00
C LYS A 227 13.21 -14.72 18.04
N CYS A 228 14.03 -14.47 19.06
CA CYS A 228 13.73 -13.48 20.08
C CYS A 228 13.68 -12.06 19.51
N ILE A 229 14.59 -11.71 18.60
CA ILE A 229 14.54 -10.43 17.88
C ILE A 229 13.24 -10.32 17.09
N GLN A 230 12.83 -11.37 16.36
CA GLN A 230 11.58 -11.38 15.60
C GLN A 230 10.33 -11.25 16.46
N GLU A 231 10.25 -11.97 17.59
CA GLU A 231 9.14 -11.87 18.54
C GLU A 231 9.08 -10.47 19.15
N HIS A 232 10.22 -9.92 19.58
CA HIS A 232 10.27 -8.59 20.17
C HIS A 232 9.86 -7.50 19.17
N ILE A 233 10.36 -7.55 17.92
CA ILE A 233 9.95 -6.62 16.86
C ILE A 233 8.44 -6.70 16.61
N LYS A 234 7.86 -7.90 16.59
CA LYS A 234 6.40 -8.06 16.38
C LYS A 234 5.59 -7.45 17.51
N GLU A 235 6.06 -7.53 18.75
CA GLU A 235 5.38 -6.90 19.89
C GLU A 235 5.54 -5.38 19.90
N THR A 236 6.70 -4.85 19.49
CA THR A 236 6.98 -3.40 19.55
C THR A 236 6.50 -2.64 18.34
N CYS A 237 6.58 -3.22 17.14
CA CYS A 237 6.37 -2.53 15.87
C CYS A 237 4.98 -2.76 15.26
N HIS A 238 4.08 -3.47 15.94
CA HIS A 238 2.73 -3.71 15.41
C HIS A 238 1.78 -2.57 15.77
N GLY A 239 1.33 -1.83 14.75
CA GLY A 239 0.22 -0.88 14.87
C GLY A 239 0.53 0.45 15.57
N ILE A 240 1.79 0.76 15.87
CA ILE A 240 2.21 2.07 16.38
C ILE A 240 3.19 2.65 15.37
N PHE A 241 2.86 3.80 14.76
CA PHE A 241 3.68 4.42 13.69
C PHE A 241 4.22 5.82 14.06
N ASP A 242 3.79 6.37 15.19
CA ASP A 242 4.06 7.76 15.60
C ASP A 242 5.46 7.97 16.22
N ARG A 243 6.23 6.89 16.40
CA ARG A 243 7.54 6.93 17.07
C ARG A 243 8.57 6.14 16.28
N SER A 244 9.83 6.59 16.33
CA SER A 244 10.95 5.81 15.82
C SER A 244 11.35 4.73 16.82
N PHE A 245 11.42 3.49 16.34
CA PHE A 245 11.75 2.31 17.14
C PHE A 245 13.21 1.89 16.96
N LEU A 246 13.88 2.36 15.90
CA LEU A 246 15.23 1.91 15.54
C LEU A 246 16.24 2.14 16.68
N ARG A 247 16.26 3.32 17.30
CA ARG A 247 17.16 3.62 18.44
C ARG A 247 16.83 2.79 19.69
N GLN A 248 15.54 2.54 19.94
CA GLN A 248 15.11 1.74 21.10
C GLN A 248 15.53 0.28 20.92
N LEU A 249 15.39 -0.25 19.71
CA LEU A 249 15.79 -1.61 19.36
C LEU A 249 17.32 -1.78 19.36
N GLU A 250 18.08 -0.78 18.91
CA GLU A 250 19.55 -0.79 19.01
C GLU A 250 20.02 -0.82 20.46
N ASN A 251 19.44 0.05 21.32
CA ASN A 251 19.74 0.07 22.74
C ASN A 251 19.36 -1.25 23.41
N TRP A 252 18.19 -1.80 23.08
CA TRP A 252 17.75 -3.09 23.58
C TRP A 252 18.69 -4.21 23.15
N LEU A 253 19.12 -4.23 21.89
CA LEU A 253 20.08 -5.23 21.37
C LEU A 253 21.39 -5.15 22.16
N ASP A 254 21.90 -3.95 22.40
CA ASP A 254 23.14 -3.73 23.15
C ASP A 254 23.02 -4.10 24.63
N GLU A 255 21.95 -3.67 25.32
CA GLU A 255 21.77 -3.85 26.76
C GLU A 255 21.32 -5.26 27.15
N THR A 256 20.52 -5.92 26.32
CA THR A 256 19.92 -7.21 26.67
C THR A 256 20.61 -8.36 25.94
N VAL A 257 20.64 -8.33 24.61
CA VAL A 257 21.13 -9.45 23.80
C VAL A 257 22.65 -9.53 23.85
N ILE A 258 23.35 -8.41 23.67
CA ILE A 258 24.82 -8.40 23.67
C ILE A 258 25.36 -8.56 25.09
N SER A 259 24.72 -7.96 26.10
CA SER A 259 25.05 -8.24 27.51
C SER A 259 24.92 -9.73 27.84
N TRP A 260 23.85 -10.37 27.37
CA TRP A 260 23.65 -11.81 27.54
C TRP A 260 24.69 -12.64 26.80
N LEU A 261 24.96 -12.34 25.52
CA LEU A 261 26.00 -13.02 24.75
C LEU A 261 27.37 -12.86 25.40
N ARG A 262 27.70 -11.65 25.90
CA ARG A 262 28.90 -11.43 26.71
C ARG A 262 28.89 -12.37 27.91
N LYS A 263 27.79 -12.46 28.66
CA LYS A 263 27.70 -13.37 29.82
C LYS A 263 27.87 -14.85 29.47
N VAL A 264 27.40 -15.30 28.31
CA VAL A 264 27.55 -16.69 27.83
C VAL A 264 29.00 -16.97 27.39
N PHE A 265 29.64 -16.01 26.72
CA PHE A 265 31.00 -16.15 26.16
C PHE A 265 32.13 -15.63 27.08
N SER A 266 31.85 -14.81 28.10
CA SER A 266 32.83 -14.29 29.06
C SER A 266 32.91 -15.13 30.33
N PRO A 267 34.09 -15.30 30.94
CA PRO A 267 34.20 -16.07 32.18
C PRO A 267 33.59 -15.24 33.30
N THR A 268 32.66 -15.83 34.05
CA THR A 268 32.30 -15.25 35.35
C THR A 268 33.45 -15.60 36.29
N CYS A 269 34.46 -14.73 36.43
CA CYS A 269 35.19 -14.43 37.67
C CYS A 269 36.50 -13.67 37.39
N LEU A 270 36.70 -12.62 38.19
CA LEU A 270 37.95 -11.94 38.55
C LEU A 270 39.27 -12.60 38.10
N ASN A 271 40.07 -11.82 37.38
CA ASN A 271 41.52 -11.95 37.15
C ASN A 271 42.01 -13.03 36.17
N THR A 272 42.06 -12.72 34.87
CA THR A 272 43.31 -12.86 34.06
C THR A 272 43.18 -12.12 32.72
N SER A 273 44.03 -11.11 32.51
CA SER A 273 43.92 -10.03 31.51
C SER A 273 44.44 -10.35 30.10
N VAL A 274 44.33 -11.60 29.61
CA VAL A 274 45.00 -11.99 28.35
C VAL A 274 44.06 -12.57 27.27
N ASN A 275 42.85 -13.04 27.60
CA ASN A 275 41.90 -13.63 26.63
C ASN A 275 40.68 -12.74 26.27
N ASP A 276 40.67 -11.48 26.71
CA ASP A 276 39.55 -10.56 26.45
C ASP A 276 39.52 -10.04 25.00
N ALA A 277 40.64 -10.03 24.27
CA ALA A 277 40.70 -9.46 22.92
C ALA A 277 40.01 -10.33 21.85
N GLU A 278 40.20 -11.64 21.88
CA GLU A 278 39.58 -12.56 20.91
C GLU A 278 38.08 -12.72 21.17
N THR A 279 37.68 -12.86 22.44
CA THR A 279 36.27 -12.94 22.84
C THR A 279 35.51 -11.65 22.54
N THR A 280 36.13 -10.48 22.75
CA THR A 280 35.53 -9.20 22.35
C THR A 280 35.43 -9.03 20.84
N ASN A 281 36.37 -9.57 20.05
CA ASN A 281 36.29 -9.55 18.59
C ASN A 281 35.17 -10.47 18.04
N ILE A 282 34.98 -11.66 18.63
CA ILE A 282 33.87 -12.56 18.29
C ILE A 282 32.54 -11.88 18.63
N VAL A 283 32.42 -11.28 19.80
CA VAL A 283 31.21 -10.54 20.22
C VAL A 283 30.95 -9.31 19.32
N LYS A 284 32.00 -8.60 18.89
CA LYS A 284 31.86 -7.51 17.91
C LYS A 284 31.38 -8.03 16.55
N GLY A 285 31.89 -9.17 16.10
CA GLY A 285 31.42 -9.83 14.88
C GLY A 285 29.94 -10.24 14.96
N PHE A 286 29.51 -10.78 16.11
CA PHE A 286 28.10 -11.06 16.37
C PHE A 286 27.25 -9.79 16.44
N LYS A 287 27.74 -8.72 17.08
CA LYS A 287 27.05 -7.43 17.12
C LYS A 287 26.72 -6.94 15.72
N VAL A 288 27.70 -6.90 14.82
CA VAL A 288 27.50 -6.43 13.44
C VAL A 288 26.48 -7.30 12.70
N LYS A 289 26.60 -8.63 12.78
CA LYS A 289 25.64 -9.55 12.13
C LYS A 289 24.22 -9.38 12.67
N LEU A 290 24.08 -9.22 13.99
CA LEU A 290 22.79 -9.05 14.64
C LEU A 290 22.18 -7.68 14.36
N THR A 291 22.97 -6.61 14.23
CA THR A 291 22.45 -5.29 13.82
C THR A 291 21.93 -5.34 12.38
N TYR A 292 22.62 -6.00 11.46
CA TYR A 292 22.10 -6.18 10.09
C TYR A 292 20.81 -7.03 10.07
N PHE A 293 20.77 -8.12 10.84
CA PHE A 293 19.57 -8.93 10.99
C PHE A 293 18.41 -8.14 11.63
N LEU A 294 18.70 -7.27 12.60
CA LEU A 294 17.71 -6.37 13.21
C LEU A 294 17.11 -5.44 12.15
N TYR A 295 17.95 -4.72 11.39
CA TYR A 295 17.49 -3.85 10.31
C TYR A 295 16.69 -4.61 9.24
N GLU A 296 17.08 -5.83 8.89
CA GLU A 296 16.36 -6.67 7.93
C GLU A 296 14.94 -6.99 8.42
N ASN A 297 14.78 -7.42 9.66
CA ASN A 297 13.46 -7.79 10.20
C ASN A 297 12.59 -6.55 10.50
N VAL A 298 13.19 -5.44 10.93
CA VAL A 298 12.47 -4.16 11.09
C VAL A 298 11.95 -3.69 9.74
N ALA A 299 12.80 -3.69 8.70
CA ALA A 299 12.38 -3.35 7.35
C ALA A 299 11.24 -4.27 6.87
N LEU A 300 11.38 -5.59 7.02
CA LEU A 300 10.31 -6.54 6.64
C LEU A 300 8.98 -6.26 7.35
N SER A 301 9.02 -6.01 8.67
CA SER A 301 7.81 -5.70 9.46
C SER A 301 7.15 -4.39 9.00
N ILE A 302 7.93 -3.36 8.70
CA ILE A 302 7.42 -2.09 8.19
C ILE A 302 6.84 -2.27 6.78
N ILE A 303 7.51 -3.04 5.91
CA ILE A 303 7.05 -3.31 4.55
C ILE A 303 5.70 -4.05 4.55
N GLU A 304 5.51 -5.03 5.44
CA GLU A 304 4.23 -5.76 5.58
C GLU A 304 3.09 -4.84 6.04
N GLN A 305 3.39 -3.84 6.88
CA GLN A 305 2.42 -2.89 7.43
C GLN A 305 2.33 -1.58 6.62
N PHE A 306 3.08 -1.47 5.51
CA PHE A 306 3.24 -0.21 4.79
C PHE A 306 1.92 0.37 4.26
N PHE A 307 0.94 -0.49 3.97
CA PHE A 307 -0.40 -0.04 3.58
C PHE A 307 -1.12 0.74 4.69
N SER A 308 -1.00 0.32 5.95
CA SER A 308 -1.57 1.05 7.09
C SER A 308 -0.80 2.35 7.33
N ILE A 309 0.54 2.31 7.19
CA ILE A 309 1.40 3.49 7.25
C ILE A 309 1.00 4.55 6.22
N ILE A 310 0.61 4.14 5.00
CA ILE A 310 0.10 5.06 3.97
C ILE A 310 -1.20 5.74 4.42
N ILE A 311 -2.11 5.01 5.06
CA ILE A 311 -3.42 5.54 5.50
C ILE A 311 -3.23 6.54 6.64
N ASP A 312 -2.34 6.25 7.59
CA ASP A 312 -2.11 7.07 8.77
C ASP A 312 -1.13 8.25 8.52
N PHE A 313 -0.75 8.50 7.26
CA PHE A 313 0.07 9.65 6.89
C PHE A 313 -0.71 10.95 7.12
N PRO A 314 -0.17 11.99 7.80
CA PRO A 314 1.25 12.27 8.08
C PRO A 314 1.78 11.83 9.46
N GLU A 315 0.97 11.24 10.34
CA GLU A 315 1.41 10.86 11.68
C GLU A 315 2.49 9.75 11.65
N SER A 316 2.47 8.95 10.58
CA SER A 316 3.38 7.82 10.34
C SER A 316 4.78 8.17 9.78
N ILE A 317 5.15 9.45 9.65
CA ILE A 317 6.47 9.89 9.15
C ILE A 317 7.67 9.21 9.85
N PRO A 318 7.71 9.06 11.19
CA PRO A 318 8.83 8.42 11.87
C PRO A 318 9.07 6.97 11.45
N ALA A 319 8.01 6.22 11.11
CA ALA A 319 8.14 4.85 10.61
C ALA A 319 8.77 4.82 9.20
N ILE A 320 8.50 5.84 8.37
CA ILE A 320 9.09 5.97 7.04
C ILE A 320 10.57 6.37 7.15
N ASP A 321 10.93 7.23 8.10
CA ASP A 321 12.34 7.57 8.39
C ASP A 321 13.14 6.35 8.83
N ASP A 322 12.58 5.52 9.72
CA ASP A 322 13.21 4.26 10.13
C ASP A 322 13.41 3.31 8.93
N LEU A 323 12.42 3.22 8.03
CA LEU A 323 12.55 2.43 6.80
C LEU A 323 13.63 2.98 5.87
N LYS A 324 13.74 4.31 5.74
CA LYS A 324 14.76 4.98 4.92
C LYS A 324 16.17 4.63 5.41
N ILE A 325 16.41 4.71 6.72
CA ILE A 325 17.67 4.31 7.33
C ILE A 325 17.96 2.82 7.05
N CYS A 326 16.95 1.96 7.16
CA CYS A 326 17.11 0.53 6.86
C CYS A 326 17.44 0.28 5.37
N MET A 327 16.80 1.00 4.45
CA MET A 327 17.02 0.87 3.00
C MET A 327 18.39 1.41 2.55
N GLU A 328 18.98 2.36 3.27
CA GLU A 328 20.36 2.79 3.02
C GLU A 328 21.38 1.70 3.39
N LYS A 329 21.04 0.84 4.35
CA LYS A 329 21.92 -0.24 4.83
C LYS A 329 21.68 -1.57 4.10
N ILE A 330 20.46 -1.81 3.62
CA ILE A 330 20.04 -3.08 3.00
C ILE A 330 19.26 -2.80 1.71
N ASP A 331 19.65 -3.44 0.60
CA ASP A 331 18.93 -3.34 -0.66
C ASP A 331 17.68 -4.24 -0.68
N MET A 332 16.57 -3.74 -0.13
CA MET A 332 15.25 -4.41 -0.13
C MET A 332 14.25 -3.79 -1.10
N ARG A 333 14.71 -2.93 -2.03
CA ARG A 333 13.83 -2.13 -2.90
C ARG A 333 12.91 -2.99 -3.77
N LYS A 334 13.44 -4.06 -4.37
CA LYS A 334 12.66 -4.99 -5.21
C LYS A 334 11.57 -5.69 -4.41
N HIS A 335 11.90 -6.17 -3.22
CA HIS A 335 10.96 -6.84 -2.33
C HIS A 335 9.84 -5.88 -1.87
N PHE A 336 10.21 -4.64 -1.56
CA PHE A 336 9.26 -3.58 -1.24
C PHE A 336 8.27 -3.32 -2.38
N ILE A 337 8.75 -3.10 -3.60
CA ILE A 337 7.90 -2.83 -4.78
C ILE A 337 6.94 -4.00 -5.02
N GLN A 338 7.42 -5.24 -4.99
CA GLN A 338 6.59 -6.43 -5.21
C GLN A 338 5.52 -6.58 -4.12
N THR A 339 5.89 -6.42 -2.85
CA THR A 339 4.98 -6.57 -1.71
C THR A 339 3.92 -5.48 -1.72
N LEU A 340 4.32 -4.22 -1.90
CA LEU A 340 3.41 -3.08 -1.92
C LEU A 340 2.44 -3.16 -3.12
N SER A 341 2.95 -3.48 -4.32
CA SER A 341 2.12 -3.64 -5.51
C SER A 341 1.07 -4.75 -5.34
N ASN A 342 1.44 -5.86 -4.70
CA ASN A 342 0.51 -6.96 -4.42
C ASN A 342 -0.54 -6.55 -3.38
N THR A 343 -0.14 -5.86 -2.32
CA THR A 343 -1.06 -5.36 -1.29
C THR A 343 -2.07 -4.36 -1.86
N LEU A 344 -1.62 -3.43 -2.71
CA LEU A 344 -2.49 -2.45 -3.38
C LEU A 344 -3.47 -3.13 -4.36
N LYS A 345 -3.01 -4.13 -5.12
CA LYS A 345 -3.89 -4.93 -6.00
C LYS A 345 -5.00 -5.63 -5.23
N ILE A 346 -4.68 -6.22 -4.09
CA ILE A 346 -5.65 -6.98 -3.29
C ILE A 346 -6.60 -6.05 -2.54
N ARG A 347 -6.10 -4.96 -1.96
CA ARG A 347 -6.88 -4.11 -1.03
C ARG A 347 -7.55 -2.89 -1.66
N VAL A 348 -6.99 -2.31 -2.73
CA VAL A 348 -7.51 -1.04 -3.31
C VAL A 348 -8.13 -1.27 -4.69
N LEU A 349 -7.52 -2.12 -5.52
CA LEU A 349 -7.88 -2.26 -6.94
C LEU A 349 -9.01 -3.27 -7.21
N HIS A 350 -10.06 -3.24 -6.40
CA HIS A 350 -11.24 -4.09 -6.60
C HIS A 350 -12.50 -3.25 -6.91
N PRO A 351 -13.47 -3.80 -7.67
CA PRO A 351 -14.65 -3.05 -8.11
C PRO A 351 -15.53 -2.50 -6.97
N GLY A 352 -15.45 -3.08 -5.78
CA GLY A 352 -16.25 -2.67 -4.61
C GLY A 352 -15.80 -1.37 -3.95
N VAL A 353 -14.61 -0.85 -4.27
CA VAL A 353 -14.09 0.41 -3.69
C VAL A 353 -14.55 1.61 -4.52
N ASN A 354 -15.06 2.63 -3.84
CA ASN A 354 -15.43 3.90 -4.47
C ASN A 354 -14.21 4.58 -5.10
N THR A 355 -14.43 5.22 -6.25
CA THR A 355 -13.36 5.91 -6.98
C THR A 355 -12.69 7.02 -6.16
N MET A 356 -13.45 7.71 -5.29
CA MET A 356 -12.89 8.72 -4.37
C MET A 356 -11.90 8.13 -3.36
N ASP A 357 -12.20 6.96 -2.78
CA ASP A 357 -11.33 6.31 -1.78
C ASP A 357 -10.05 5.77 -2.43
N ILE A 358 -10.12 5.36 -3.70
CA ILE A 358 -8.93 4.97 -4.47
C ILE A 358 -8.06 6.21 -4.73
N LEU A 359 -8.66 7.36 -5.04
CA LEU A 359 -7.93 8.60 -5.27
C LEU A 359 -7.28 9.13 -3.98
N THR A 360 -7.96 9.11 -2.84
CA THR A 360 -7.37 9.49 -1.55
C THR A 360 -6.21 8.57 -1.18
N GLY A 361 -6.39 7.24 -1.32
CA GLY A 361 -5.32 6.27 -1.13
C GLY A 361 -4.15 6.47 -2.09
N TYR A 362 -4.41 6.86 -3.34
CA TYR A 362 -3.39 7.18 -4.34
C TYR A 362 -2.57 8.42 -3.94
N ILE A 363 -3.22 9.49 -3.50
CA ILE A 363 -2.56 10.71 -3.05
C ILE A 363 -1.72 10.45 -1.80
N ALA A 364 -2.30 9.75 -0.82
CA ALA A 364 -1.58 9.36 0.40
C ALA A 364 -0.36 8.49 0.07
N ALA A 365 -0.49 7.55 -0.87
CA ALA A 365 0.63 6.74 -1.35
C ALA A 365 1.71 7.59 -2.05
N ILE A 366 1.32 8.59 -2.86
CA ILE A 366 2.28 9.51 -3.46
C ILE A 366 3.04 10.28 -2.38
N LYS A 367 2.35 10.85 -1.40
CA LYS A 367 2.97 11.63 -0.32
C LYS A 367 3.94 10.76 0.50
N ALA A 368 3.51 9.57 0.93
CA ALA A 368 4.32 8.66 1.73
C ALA A 368 5.55 8.11 0.96
N ILE A 369 5.37 7.68 -0.30
CA ILE A 369 6.47 7.12 -1.10
C ILE A 369 7.46 8.21 -1.53
N ARG A 370 6.99 9.43 -1.82
CA ARG A 370 7.86 10.57 -2.13
C ARG A 370 8.73 10.97 -0.94
N TYR A 371 8.19 10.84 0.28
CA TYR A 371 8.98 11.06 1.48
C TYR A 371 10.05 9.97 1.66
N LEU A 372 9.72 8.71 1.35
CA LEU A 372 10.67 7.59 1.41
C LEU A 372 11.81 7.73 0.39
N ASP A 373 11.48 8.04 -0.87
CA ASP A 373 12.45 8.13 -1.97
C ASP A 373 12.19 9.34 -2.88
N ASN A 374 13.16 10.25 -2.90
CA ASN A 374 13.16 11.43 -3.76
C ASN A 374 13.50 11.10 -5.24
N SER A 375 13.82 9.85 -5.56
CA SER A 375 14.14 9.42 -6.93
C SER A 375 12.92 9.29 -7.85
N GLY A 376 11.72 9.10 -7.30
CA GLY A 376 10.48 8.91 -8.06
C GLY A 376 10.32 7.53 -8.72
N ILE A 377 11.34 6.67 -8.72
CA ILE A 377 11.35 5.37 -9.41
C ILE A 377 10.40 4.36 -8.74
N ILE A 378 10.50 4.27 -7.41
CA ILE A 378 9.64 3.39 -6.61
C ILE A 378 8.18 3.81 -6.78
N LEU A 379 7.94 5.11 -6.80
CA LEU A 379 6.61 5.67 -6.98
C LEU A 379 6.03 5.23 -8.32
N GLU A 380 6.73 5.43 -9.44
CA GLU A 380 6.20 5.12 -10.78
C GLU A 380 5.85 3.63 -10.94
N THR A 381 6.71 2.74 -10.45
CA THR A 381 6.53 1.28 -10.56
C THR A 381 5.34 0.79 -9.74
N VAL A 382 5.16 1.31 -8.52
CA VAL A 382 4.04 0.95 -7.63
C VAL A 382 2.72 1.55 -8.11
N THR A 383 2.76 2.75 -8.68
CA THR A 383 1.57 3.49 -9.11
C THR A 383 1.07 3.12 -10.51
N ALA A 384 1.90 2.52 -11.37
CA ALA A 384 1.52 2.03 -12.69
C ALA A 384 0.22 1.20 -12.73
N PRO A 385 0.02 0.16 -11.88
CA PRO A 385 -1.23 -0.60 -11.86
C PRO A 385 -2.43 0.22 -11.40
N ILE A 386 -2.23 1.23 -10.54
CA ILE A 386 -3.32 2.12 -10.10
C ILE A 386 -3.75 3.02 -11.26
N ARG A 387 -2.79 3.59 -12.00
CA ARG A 387 -3.08 4.42 -13.19
C ARG A 387 -3.89 3.64 -14.22
N GLU A 388 -3.45 2.43 -14.57
CA GLU A 388 -4.16 1.60 -15.55
C GLU A 388 -5.60 1.27 -15.09
N TYR A 389 -5.80 1.08 -13.79
CA TYR A 389 -7.12 0.81 -13.23
C TYR A 389 -8.03 2.04 -13.24
N LEU A 390 -7.51 3.22 -12.87
CA LEU A 390 -8.24 4.49 -12.89
C LEU A 390 -8.63 4.92 -14.32
N CYS A 391 -7.78 4.68 -15.32
CA CYS A 391 -8.11 4.96 -16.72
C CYS A 391 -9.26 4.11 -17.27
N LYS A 392 -9.46 2.89 -16.73
CA LYS A 392 -10.57 2.01 -17.15
C LYS A 392 -11.92 2.47 -16.60
N ARG A 393 -11.91 3.27 -15.54
CA ARG A 393 -13.13 3.81 -14.91
C ARG A 393 -13.52 5.13 -15.57
N SER A 394 -14.73 5.20 -16.12
CA SER A 394 -15.26 6.38 -16.82
C SER A 394 -15.62 7.54 -15.90
N ASP A 395 -15.88 7.27 -14.61
CA ASP A 395 -16.27 8.27 -13.61
C ASP A 395 -15.06 8.99 -12.98
N THR A 396 -13.84 8.50 -13.20
CA THR A 396 -12.65 8.99 -12.48
C THR A 396 -12.36 10.46 -12.72
N VAL A 397 -12.42 10.92 -13.98
CA VAL A 397 -12.10 12.33 -14.30
C VAL A 397 -13.07 13.26 -13.58
N ARG A 398 -14.38 12.96 -13.66
CA ARG A 398 -15.42 13.73 -12.96
C ARG A 398 -15.15 13.77 -11.46
N ARG A 399 -14.80 12.63 -10.85
CA ARG A 399 -14.48 12.53 -9.41
C ARG A 399 -13.22 13.30 -9.01
N VAL A 400 -12.17 13.29 -9.82
CA VAL A 400 -10.97 14.12 -9.60
C VAL A 400 -11.33 15.60 -9.64
N VAL A 401 -12.07 16.04 -10.66
CA VAL A 401 -12.53 17.43 -10.78
C VAL A 401 -13.41 17.83 -9.59
N THR A 402 -14.33 16.96 -9.16
CA THR A 402 -15.12 17.16 -7.94
C THR A 402 -14.19 17.33 -6.73
N GLY A 403 -13.20 16.46 -6.56
CA GLY A 403 -12.24 16.52 -5.44
C GLY A 403 -11.32 17.75 -5.43
N LEU A 404 -11.14 18.43 -6.57
CA LEU A 404 -10.38 19.68 -6.68
C LEU A 404 -11.25 20.93 -6.45
N THR A 405 -12.57 20.82 -6.63
CA THR A 405 -13.50 21.97 -6.57
C THR A 405 -14.34 21.99 -5.29
N GLU A 406 -14.63 20.82 -4.73
CA GLU A 406 -15.32 20.65 -3.46
C GLU A 406 -14.31 20.53 -2.33
N GLU A 407 -14.63 21.14 -1.19
CA GLU A 407 -13.85 21.01 0.05
C GLU A 407 -14.17 19.63 0.65
N GLY A 408 -13.65 18.58 0.02
CA GLY A 408 -13.67 17.22 0.53
C GLY A 408 -12.42 16.93 1.38
N PRO A 409 -12.37 15.77 2.05
CA PRO A 409 -11.19 15.30 2.80
C PRO A 409 -9.98 15.00 1.89
N THR A 410 -10.12 15.16 0.57
CA THR A 410 -9.03 15.09 -0.39
C THR A 410 -8.13 16.32 -0.25
N ASP A 411 -6.93 16.09 0.28
CA ASP A 411 -5.78 17.01 0.34
C ASP A 411 -5.38 17.71 -0.99
N LEU A 412 -6.10 17.46 -2.09
CA LEU A 412 -5.80 18.02 -3.41
C LEU A 412 -5.97 19.53 -3.49
N THR A 413 -6.93 20.10 -2.75
CA THR A 413 -7.15 21.56 -2.69
C THR A 413 -5.98 22.28 -2.01
N GLU A 414 -5.41 21.67 -0.97
CA GLU A 414 -4.20 22.18 -0.33
C GLU A 414 -2.98 22.04 -1.22
N GLU A 415 -2.83 20.94 -1.94
CA GLU A 415 -1.72 20.76 -2.90
C GLU A 415 -1.87 21.70 -4.13
N LEU A 416 -3.10 22.04 -4.52
CA LEU A 416 -3.38 23.07 -5.52
C LEU A 416 -2.92 24.45 -5.04
N ALA A 417 -3.17 24.78 -3.77
CA ALA A 417 -2.74 26.02 -3.17
C ALA A 417 -1.23 26.11 -2.95
N LYS A 418 -0.56 24.96 -2.70
CA LYS A 418 0.88 24.90 -2.42
C LYS A 418 1.75 25.00 -3.66
N GLY A 419 1.37 24.38 -4.77
CA GLY A 419 2.38 24.17 -5.79
C GLY A 419 2.69 25.43 -6.60
N GLU A 420 3.99 25.58 -6.84
CA GLU A 420 4.60 26.70 -7.52
C GLU A 420 4.19 26.74 -9.00
N THR A 421 4.20 27.95 -9.56
CA THR A 421 3.92 28.25 -10.96
C THR A 421 4.79 27.39 -11.89
N VAL A 422 4.16 26.49 -12.65
CA VAL A 422 4.74 26.03 -13.92
C VAL A 422 4.53 27.20 -14.87
N LYS A 423 5.53 28.09 -14.95
CA LYS A 423 5.55 29.16 -15.95
C LYS A 423 5.70 28.54 -17.34
N ASP A 424 4.58 28.11 -17.93
CA ASP A 424 4.48 27.59 -19.29
C ASP A 424 4.62 28.70 -20.36
N ASN A 425 5.53 29.68 -20.18
CA ASN A 425 5.76 30.71 -21.20
C ASN A 425 7.19 31.23 -21.37
N ASP A 426 8.17 30.70 -20.64
CA ASP A 426 9.54 30.79 -21.13
C ASP A 426 9.84 29.48 -21.85
N LYS A 427 10.13 29.60 -23.15
CA LYS A 427 10.96 28.62 -23.85
C LYS A 427 12.01 28.17 -22.86
N ILE A 428 12.02 26.88 -22.53
CA ILE A 428 13.03 26.26 -21.67
C ILE A 428 14.38 26.70 -22.21
N ASP A 429 14.92 27.75 -21.60
CA ASP A 429 16.31 28.10 -21.73
C ASP A 429 16.97 26.97 -20.96
N GLY A 430 17.64 26.05 -21.66
CA GLY A 430 18.32 24.88 -21.06
C GLY A 430 19.40 25.23 -20.03
N ASN A 431 19.47 26.49 -19.62
CA ASN A 431 20.39 27.08 -18.66
C ASN A 431 19.93 26.90 -17.19
N GLU A 432 18.65 26.71 -16.88
CA GLU A 432 18.23 26.46 -15.48
C GLU A 432 18.52 25.02 -15.00
N GLU A 433 18.43 24.02 -15.89
CA GLU A 433 18.87 22.65 -15.57
C GLU A 433 20.39 22.56 -15.39
N LEU A 434 21.15 23.38 -16.13
CA LEU A 434 22.61 23.50 -16.00
C LEU A 434 23.04 24.14 -14.66
N ASN A 435 22.19 24.95 -14.03
CA ASN A 435 22.50 25.61 -12.76
C ASN A 435 22.38 24.68 -11.54
N ASN A 436 21.77 23.50 -11.69
CA ASN A 436 21.56 22.50 -10.63
C ASN A 436 22.43 21.24 -10.78
N TRP A 437 23.57 21.34 -11.47
CA TRP A 437 24.50 20.21 -11.68
C TRP A 437 25.03 19.60 -10.37
N GLU A 438 25.14 20.38 -9.29
CA GLU A 438 25.61 19.89 -7.97
C GLU A 438 24.61 18.96 -7.28
N ASN A 439 23.30 19.16 -7.54
CA ASN A 439 22.22 18.37 -6.95
C ASN A 439 21.78 17.21 -7.87
N TRP A 440 22.34 17.14 -9.08
CA TRP A 440 22.03 16.08 -10.03
C TRP A 440 22.70 14.78 -9.59
N LEU A 441 21.89 13.85 -9.06
CA LEU A 441 22.33 12.49 -8.80
C LEU A 441 21.99 11.60 -10.01
N PRO A 442 22.91 10.73 -10.46
CA PRO A 442 22.59 9.65 -11.37
C PRO A 442 21.53 8.75 -10.76
N ASP A 443 20.64 8.18 -11.59
CA ASP A 443 19.65 7.23 -11.11
C ASP A 443 20.32 6.03 -10.42
N SER A 444 19.73 5.57 -9.32
CA SER A 444 20.26 4.43 -8.56
C SER A 444 20.30 3.14 -9.38
N PHE A 445 21.30 2.30 -9.13
CA PHE A 445 21.50 1.02 -9.81
C PHE A 445 20.35 0.03 -9.54
N GLY A 446 19.88 -0.72 -10.55
CA GLY A 446 18.85 -1.76 -10.42
C GLY A 446 17.55 -1.54 -11.19
N ILE A 447 17.46 -0.49 -12.01
CA ILE A 447 16.29 -0.13 -12.82
C ILE A 447 16.28 -0.94 -14.13
N ASP A 448 15.15 -1.58 -14.45
CA ASP A 448 14.94 -2.20 -15.77
C ASP A 448 14.99 -1.14 -16.88
N GLN A 449 15.66 -1.47 -17.99
CA GLN A 449 15.89 -0.56 -19.13
C GLN A 449 14.59 0.08 -19.68
N SER A 450 13.44 -0.58 -19.54
CA SER A 450 12.13 -0.08 -19.96
C SER A 450 11.54 1.00 -19.05
N ALA A 451 11.78 0.94 -17.73
CA ALA A 451 11.35 1.99 -16.81
C ALA A 451 12.18 3.28 -17.01
N ARG A 452 13.45 3.15 -17.41
CA ARG A 452 14.35 4.30 -17.68
C ARG A 452 13.83 5.24 -18.77
N VAL A 453 13.13 4.72 -19.79
CA VAL A 453 12.64 5.54 -20.92
C VAL A 453 11.39 6.36 -20.53
N GLN A 454 10.61 5.87 -19.57
CA GLN A 454 9.46 6.60 -19.02
C GLN A 454 9.92 7.67 -18.01
N LEU A 455 10.94 7.34 -17.20
CA LEU A 455 11.54 8.22 -16.20
C LEU A 455 12.24 9.47 -16.79
N THR A 456 12.82 9.41 -17.99
CA THR A 456 13.46 10.58 -18.61
C THR A 456 12.47 11.69 -19.01
N ASN A 457 11.18 11.35 -19.14
CA ASN A 457 10.13 12.31 -19.49
C ASN A 457 9.39 12.85 -18.26
N ILE A 458 9.56 12.25 -17.09
CA ILE A 458 8.92 12.70 -15.86
C ILE A 458 9.94 13.55 -15.11
N ASN A 459 9.72 14.87 -15.12
CA ASN A 459 10.44 15.77 -14.23
C ASN A 459 10.38 15.20 -12.81
N ARG A 460 11.54 14.98 -12.19
CA ARG A 460 11.69 14.45 -10.82
C ARG A 460 10.92 15.31 -9.77
N SER A 461 10.46 16.50 -10.15
CA SER A 461 9.65 17.44 -9.39
C SER A 461 8.15 17.43 -9.72
N ALA A 462 7.63 16.44 -10.47
CA ALA A 462 6.23 16.42 -10.90
C ALA A 462 5.28 16.51 -9.68
N ASP A 463 4.52 17.60 -9.64
CA ASP A 463 3.56 17.88 -8.58
C ASP A 463 2.49 16.77 -8.51
N ILE A 464 1.88 16.57 -7.34
CA ILE A 464 0.83 15.55 -7.14
C ILE A 464 -0.28 15.73 -8.18
N ILE A 465 -0.63 16.99 -8.48
CA ILE A 465 -1.64 17.33 -9.50
C ILE A 465 -1.17 16.97 -10.90
N SER A 466 0.09 17.26 -11.25
CA SER A 466 0.65 16.82 -12.54
C SER A 466 0.53 15.32 -12.67
N MET A 467 0.92 14.57 -11.64
CA MET A 467 0.86 13.11 -11.64
C MET A 467 -0.56 12.55 -11.74
N VAL A 468 -1.57 13.25 -11.20
CA VAL A 468 -2.98 12.88 -11.33
C VAL A 468 -3.51 13.21 -12.73
N VAL A 469 -3.08 14.32 -13.32
CA VAL A 469 -3.47 14.72 -14.69
C VAL A 469 -2.79 13.82 -15.73
N ASP A 470 -1.54 13.44 -15.50
CA ASP A 470 -0.74 12.56 -16.37
C ASP A 470 -1.35 11.16 -16.49
N ILE A 471 -2.17 10.72 -15.52
CA ILE A 471 -2.94 9.46 -15.62
C ILE A 471 -3.80 9.45 -16.89
N TYR A 472 -4.38 10.60 -17.24
CA TYR A 472 -5.33 10.72 -18.34
C TYR A 472 -4.68 11.15 -19.66
N GLY A 473 -3.36 11.41 -19.65
CA GLY A 473 -2.55 11.69 -20.84
C GLY A 473 -2.75 13.06 -21.49
N SER A 474 -3.91 13.71 -21.33
CA SER A 474 -4.17 15.05 -21.86
C SER A 474 -4.83 15.98 -20.83
N LYS A 475 -4.31 17.20 -20.75
CA LYS A 475 -4.89 18.29 -19.95
C LYS A 475 -6.29 18.68 -20.45
N GLU A 476 -6.58 18.49 -21.74
CA GLU A 476 -7.84 18.89 -22.37
C GLU A 476 -9.05 18.08 -21.91
N LEU A 477 -8.91 16.76 -21.72
CA LEU A 477 -9.99 15.92 -21.20
C LEU A 477 -10.43 16.37 -19.81
N PHE A 478 -9.45 16.71 -18.97
CA PHE A 478 -9.70 17.26 -17.64
C PHE A 478 -10.46 18.59 -17.71
N MET A 479 -10.07 19.49 -18.62
CA MET A 479 -10.73 20.80 -18.78
C MET A 479 -12.13 20.70 -19.35
N ASN A 480 -12.37 19.78 -20.29
CA ASN A 480 -13.70 19.56 -20.85
C ASN A 480 -14.67 19.02 -19.78
N GLU A 481 -14.22 18.10 -18.94
CA GLU A 481 -15.01 17.61 -17.80
C GLU A 481 -15.22 18.68 -16.74
N TYR A 482 -14.21 19.52 -16.45
CA TYR A 482 -14.38 20.67 -15.57
C TYR A 482 -15.43 21.65 -16.10
N ARG A 483 -15.38 21.98 -17.39
CA ARG A 483 -16.39 22.83 -18.04
C ARG A 483 -17.79 22.23 -17.95
N ASN A 484 -17.94 20.93 -18.18
CA ASN A 484 -19.23 20.22 -18.07
C ASN A 484 -19.77 20.22 -16.64
N LEU A 485 -18.92 19.90 -15.65
CA LEU A 485 -19.31 19.88 -14.23
C LEU A 485 -19.69 21.28 -13.76
N MET A 486 -18.86 22.27 -14.12
CA MET A 486 -19.13 23.67 -13.83
C MET A 486 -20.46 24.11 -14.45
N ALA A 487 -20.73 23.78 -15.73
CA ALA A 487 -22.01 24.09 -16.37
C ALA A 487 -23.20 23.49 -15.60
N ASP A 488 -23.13 22.21 -15.21
CA ASP A 488 -24.19 21.55 -14.45
C ASP A 488 -24.40 22.21 -13.07
N ARG A 489 -23.32 22.51 -12.34
CA ARG A 489 -23.37 23.15 -11.01
C ARG A 489 -23.98 24.55 -11.09
N LEU A 490 -23.60 25.31 -12.11
CA LEU A 490 -24.07 26.67 -12.35
C LEU A 490 -25.56 26.73 -12.71
N LEU A 491 -26.07 25.76 -13.46
CA LEU A 491 -27.49 25.68 -13.83
C LEU A 491 -28.37 25.11 -12.70
N THR A 492 -27.77 24.29 -11.83
CA THR A 492 -28.45 23.63 -10.70
C THR A 492 -28.61 24.56 -9.50
N SER A 493 -27.64 25.44 -9.23
CA SER A 493 -27.65 26.31 -8.05
C SER A 493 -28.32 27.66 -8.33
N LEU A 494 -29.54 27.86 -7.80
CA LEU A 494 -30.22 29.16 -7.83
C LEU A 494 -29.48 30.18 -6.93
N ASP A 495 -28.96 29.72 -5.78
CA ASP A 495 -28.15 30.49 -4.83
C ASP A 495 -26.66 30.32 -5.11
N PHE A 496 -26.21 30.88 -6.22
CA PHE A 496 -24.82 30.80 -6.65
C PHE A 496 -23.88 31.70 -5.82
N ASN A 497 -22.90 31.09 -5.13
CA ASN A 497 -21.76 31.79 -4.54
C ASN A 497 -20.61 31.87 -5.55
N ALA A 498 -20.52 33.01 -6.24
CA ALA A 498 -19.50 33.26 -7.27
C ALA A 498 -18.07 33.21 -6.73
N ASP A 499 -17.86 33.60 -5.47
CA ASP A 499 -16.52 33.79 -4.92
C ASP A 499 -15.77 32.46 -4.76
N LYS A 500 -16.48 31.36 -4.48
CA LYS A 500 -15.86 30.02 -4.38
C LYS A 500 -15.36 29.53 -5.74
N GLU A 501 -16.21 29.62 -6.77
CA GLU A 501 -15.83 29.18 -8.11
C GLU A 501 -14.75 30.07 -8.75
N ILE A 502 -14.76 31.38 -8.46
CA ILE A 502 -13.70 32.30 -8.90
C ILE A 502 -12.35 31.88 -8.30
N ARG A 503 -12.29 31.60 -7.00
CA ARG A 503 -11.05 31.13 -6.34
C ARG A 503 -10.55 29.81 -6.94
N ASN A 504 -11.43 28.84 -7.13
CA ASN A 504 -11.08 27.56 -7.75
C ASN A 504 -10.52 27.76 -9.18
N LEU A 505 -11.14 28.64 -9.94
CA LEU A 505 -10.71 28.97 -11.30
C LEU A 505 -9.36 29.68 -11.32
N GLU A 506 -9.08 30.59 -10.37
CA GLU A 506 -7.77 31.23 -10.21
C GLU A 506 -6.67 30.21 -9.89
N LEU A 507 -6.92 29.27 -8.97
CA LEU A 507 -5.98 28.19 -8.65
C LEU A 507 -5.68 27.31 -9.87
N LEU A 508 -6.71 26.99 -10.66
CA LEU A 508 -6.53 26.22 -11.89
C LEU A 508 -5.77 27.02 -12.97
N LYS A 509 -6.03 28.34 -13.09
CA LYS A 509 -5.28 29.24 -14.00
C LYS A 509 -3.79 29.27 -13.69
N LEU A 510 -3.43 29.28 -12.40
CA LEU A 510 -2.03 29.26 -11.97
C LEU A 510 -1.28 28.01 -12.43
N ARG A 511 -1.98 26.89 -12.67
CA ARG A 511 -1.36 25.59 -13.00
C ARG A 511 -1.47 25.17 -14.45
N PHE A 512 -2.60 25.46 -15.09
CA PHE A 512 -2.88 25.01 -16.46
C PHE A 512 -2.81 26.13 -17.49
N GLY A 513 -2.62 27.38 -17.04
CA GLY A 513 -2.63 28.55 -17.89
C GLY A 513 -4.04 29.05 -18.23
N GLU A 514 -4.10 30.23 -18.84
CA GLU A 514 -5.35 30.97 -19.02
C GLU A 514 -6.14 30.57 -20.28
N SER A 515 -5.48 30.03 -21.32
CA SER A 515 -6.09 29.80 -22.63
C SER A 515 -7.22 28.77 -22.61
N LEU A 516 -7.03 27.64 -21.92
CA LEU A 516 -8.02 26.56 -21.83
C LEU A 516 -9.19 26.92 -20.90
N LEU A 517 -8.92 27.74 -19.88
CA LEU A 517 -9.90 28.12 -18.85
C LEU A 517 -10.70 29.38 -19.19
N HIS A 518 -10.40 30.03 -20.32
CA HIS A 518 -11.13 31.22 -20.77
C HIS A 518 -12.64 30.95 -20.93
N SER A 519 -13.02 29.75 -21.40
CA SER A 519 -14.42 29.36 -21.53
C SER A 519 -15.17 29.38 -20.18
N CYS A 520 -14.57 28.80 -19.15
CA CYS A 520 -15.11 28.75 -17.79
C CYS A 520 -15.24 30.14 -17.17
N GLU A 521 -14.29 31.04 -17.45
CA GLU A 521 -14.35 32.43 -17.00
C GLU A 521 -15.51 33.20 -17.63
N VAL A 522 -15.72 33.02 -18.93
CA VAL A 522 -16.86 33.63 -19.63
C VAL A 522 -18.18 33.07 -19.08
N MET A 523 -18.25 31.78 -18.75
CA MET A 523 -19.45 31.17 -18.14
C MET A 523 -19.81 31.81 -16.78
N LEU A 524 -18.82 32.11 -15.93
CA LEU A 524 -19.06 32.83 -14.66
C LEU A 524 -19.58 34.24 -14.91
N LYS A 525 -18.94 34.95 -15.85
CA LYS A 525 -19.35 36.30 -16.23
C LYS A 525 -20.78 36.32 -16.75
N ASP A 526 -21.15 35.38 -17.62
CA ASP A 526 -22.50 35.25 -18.17
C ASP A 526 -23.57 35.16 -17.07
N ILE A 527 -23.31 34.42 -15.98
CA ILE A 527 -24.27 34.29 -14.88
C ILE A 527 -24.39 35.57 -14.07
N THR A 528 -23.27 36.25 -13.80
CA THR A 528 -23.30 37.55 -13.11
C THR A 528 -24.04 38.60 -13.95
N ASP A 529 -23.80 38.62 -15.26
CA ASP A 529 -24.50 39.48 -16.21
C ASP A 529 -25.99 39.10 -16.32
N SER A 530 -26.32 37.81 -16.31
CA SER A 530 -27.71 37.32 -16.31
C SER A 530 -28.48 37.77 -15.09
N LYS A 531 -27.89 37.71 -13.88
CA LYS A 531 -28.51 38.23 -12.66
C LYS A 531 -28.77 39.73 -12.78
N ARG A 532 -27.82 40.49 -13.32
CA ARG A 532 -27.97 41.94 -13.54
C ARG A 532 -29.09 42.27 -14.53
N ILE A 533 -29.19 41.51 -15.62
CA ILE A 533 -30.23 41.69 -16.64
C ILE A 533 -31.60 41.32 -16.08
N ASN A 534 -31.71 40.21 -15.35
CA ASN A 534 -32.95 39.81 -14.69
C ASN A 534 -33.44 40.86 -13.70
N SER A 535 -32.56 41.41 -12.85
CA SER A 535 -32.95 42.48 -11.92
C SER A 535 -33.42 43.73 -12.65
N HIS A 536 -32.83 44.06 -13.80
CA HIS A 536 -33.26 45.19 -14.63
C HIS A 536 -34.64 44.94 -15.25
N ILE A 537 -34.87 43.78 -15.86
CA ILE A 537 -36.16 43.43 -16.47
C ILE A 537 -37.25 43.34 -15.40
N ALA A 538 -36.94 42.78 -14.23
CA ALA A 538 -37.84 42.74 -13.09
C ALA A 538 -38.16 44.13 -12.51
N SER A 539 -37.29 45.12 -12.70
CA SER A 539 -37.53 46.50 -12.28
C SER A 539 -38.38 47.31 -13.27
N ASP A 540 -38.58 46.82 -14.51
CA ASP A 540 -39.39 47.51 -15.52
C ASP A 540 -40.89 47.33 -15.21
N SER A 541 -41.55 48.43 -14.86
CA SER A 541 -42.99 48.43 -14.53
C SER A 541 -43.86 47.92 -15.68
N LYS A 542 -43.45 48.12 -16.94
CA LYS A 542 -44.19 47.65 -18.12
C LYS A 542 -44.23 46.13 -18.24
N PHE A 543 -43.22 45.45 -17.68
CA PHE A 543 -43.14 44.00 -17.66
C PHE A 543 -43.96 43.42 -16.48
N ASN A 544 -43.99 44.10 -15.34
CA ASN A 544 -44.69 43.62 -14.13
C ASN A 544 -46.21 43.82 -14.15
N GLU A 545 -46.76 44.77 -14.91
CA GLU A 545 -48.21 45.05 -14.91
C GLU A 545 -49.08 43.90 -15.48
N ASN A 546 -48.52 43.00 -16.30
CA ASN A 546 -49.26 41.93 -17.00
C ASN A 546 -48.59 40.54 -16.87
N LYS A 547 -47.89 40.27 -15.77
CA LYS A 547 -47.12 39.03 -15.54
C LYS A 547 -48.01 37.95 -14.92
N MET A 548 -48.11 36.77 -15.54
CA MET A 548 -48.85 35.63 -14.96
C MET A 548 -48.06 34.88 -13.88
N PHE A 549 -46.75 34.73 -14.02
CA PHE A 549 -45.89 34.02 -13.07
C PHE A 549 -44.46 34.57 -13.07
N ASP A 550 -43.72 34.33 -11.98
CA ASP A 550 -42.34 34.80 -11.84
C ASP A 550 -41.35 34.04 -12.74
N ILE A 551 -40.67 34.76 -13.62
CA ILE A 551 -39.65 34.22 -14.53
C ILE A 551 -38.27 34.74 -14.13
N SER A 552 -37.38 33.81 -13.83
CA SER A 552 -35.94 34.04 -13.76
C SER A 552 -35.25 33.25 -14.85
N THR A 553 -34.51 33.91 -15.75
CA THR A 553 -33.82 33.23 -16.86
C THR A 553 -32.31 33.20 -16.64
N PHE A 554 -31.64 32.19 -17.18
CA PHE A 554 -30.19 32.21 -17.34
C PHE A 554 -29.84 32.59 -18.78
N ILE A 555 -29.27 33.77 -18.97
CA ILE A 555 -28.84 34.30 -20.27
C ILE A 555 -27.37 33.94 -20.44
N ILE A 556 -27.12 32.94 -21.30
CA ILE A 556 -25.81 32.31 -21.46
C ILE A 556 -25.30 32.44 -22.91
N SER A 557 -23.98 32.46 -23.08
CA SER A 557 -23.34 32.48 -24.40
C SER A 557 -23.29 31.08 -25.03
N ALA A 558 -23.72 30.94 -26.29
CA ALA A 558 -23.79 29.62 -26.94
C ALA A 558 -22.42 29.03 -27.30
N GLN A 559 -21.36 29.84 -27.38
CA GLN A 559 -20.04 29.41 -27.86
C GLN A 559 -19.13 28.88 -26.75
N PHE A 560 -19.28 29.37 -25.53
CA PHE A 560 -18.38 29.03 -24.41
C PHE A 560 -18.94 27.94 -23.49
N TRP A 561 -20.26 27.73 -23.54
CA TRP A 561 -20.93 26.65 -22.84
C TRP A 561 -20.85 25.34 -23.63
N PRO A 562 -20.81 24.17 -22.96
CA PRO A 562 -20.87 22.87 -23.64
C PRO A 562 -22.17 22.67 -24.43
N SER A 563 -22.17 21.69 -25.33
CA SER A 563 -23.39 21.32 -26.08
C SER A 563 -24.49 20.87 -25.13
N PHE A 564 -25.63 21.57 -25.17
CA PHE A 564 -26.85 21.19 -24.45
C PHE A 564 -27.60 20.06 -25.15
N ASN A 565 -28.41 19.32 -24.39
CA ASN A 565 -29.32 18.32 -24.95
C ASN A 565 -30.29 18.96 -25.96
N LYS A 566 -30.34 18.40 -27.17
CA LYS A 566 -31.22 18.85 -28.28
C LYS A 566 -32.59 18.17 -28.18
N GLU A 567 -33.28 18.35 -27.07
CA GLU A 567 -34.66 17.92 -26.93
C GLU A 567 -35.61 19.05 -27.33
N SER A 568 -36.56 18.75 -28.21
CA SER A 568 -37.64 19.65 -28.56
C SER A 568 -38.82 19.43 -27.62
N LEU A 569 -39.29 20.50 -27.00
CA LEU A 569 -40.45 20.49 -26.12
C LEU A 569 -41.43 21.55 -26.61
N GLU A 570 -42.67 21.15 -26.90
CA GLU A 570 -43.72 22.12 -27.18
C GLU A 570 -44.23 22.73 -25.87
N LEU A 571 -44.20 24.06 -25.81
CA LEU A 571 -44.64 24.82 -24.65
C LEU A 571 -46.14 25.14 -24.80
N PRO A 572 -46.91 25.08 -23.70
CA PRO A 572 -48.26 25.65 -23.66
C PRO A 572 -48.29 27.13 -24.07
N GLU A 573 -49.38 27.54 -24.71
CA GLU A 573 -49.53 28.91 -25.27
C GLU A 573 -49.34 30.00 -24.21
N GLU A 574 -49.77 29.77 -22.98
CA GLU A 574 -49.64 30.70 -21.85
C GLU A 574 -48.17 30.96 -21.49
N ILE A 575 -47.36 29.91 -21.45
CA ILE A 575 -45.92 29.98 -21.13
C ILE A 575 -45.16 30.60 -22.32
N ALA A 576 -45.53 30.23 -23.54
CA ALA A 576 -44.93 30.79 -24.76
C ALA A 576 -45.16 32.31 -24.86
N ASN A 577 -46.37 32.79 -24.54
CA ASN A 577 -46.68 34.22 -24.53
C ASN A 577 -45.83 35.01 -23.52
N GLU A 578 -45.58 34.46 -22.33
CA GLU A 578 -44.69 35.10 -21.35
C GLU A 578 -43.22 35.09 -21.80
N PHE A 579 -42.77 34.01 -22.45
CA PHE A 579 -41.42 33.96 -23.04
C PHE A 579 -41.25 35.01 -24.16
N ASP A 580 -42.26 35.24 -24.98
CA ASP A 580 -42.26 36.28 -26.01
C ASP A 580 -42.26 37.69 -25.41
N LYS A 581 -43.01 37.92 -24.33
CA LYS A 581 -42.96 39.20 -23.57
C LYS A 581 -41.55 39.45 -23.03
N TYR A 582 -40.95 38.44 -22.41
CA TYR A 582 -39.58 38.53 -21.89
C TYR A 582 -38.57 38.78 -23.01
N THR A 583 -38.73 38.12 -24.17
CA THR A 583 -37.87 38.31 -25.35
C THR A 583 -37.94 39.75 -25.86
N LYS A 584 -39.13 40.34 -25.94
CA LYS A 584 -39.30 41.76 -26.32
C LYS A 584 -38.66 42.72 -25.32
N ALA A 585 -38.80 42.46 -24.02
CA ALA A 585 -38.14 43.26 -22.99
C ALA A 585 -36.61 43.16 -23.08
N TYR A 586 -36.08 41.98 -23.40
CA TYR A 586 -34.65 41.77 -23.63
C TYR A 586 -34.16 42.50 -24.89
N GLU A 587 -34.87 42.43 -26.01
CA GLU A 587 -34.55 43.15 -27.26
C GLU A 587 -34.52 44.67 -27.06
N ALA A 588 -35.42 45.21 -26.24
CA ALA A 588 -35.45 46.62 -25.87
C ALA A 588 -34.22 47.02 -25.04
N TYR A 589 -33.72 46.14 -24.18
CA TYR A 589 -32.54 46.38 -23.36
C TYR A 589 -31.22 46.18 -24.12
N LYS A 590 -31.08 45.08 -24.87
CA LYS A 590 -29.93 44.77 -25.73
C LYS A 590 -30.37 44.73 -27.19
N GLY A 591 -30.29 45.87 -27.85
CA GLY A 591 -30.59 46.00 -29.28
C GLY A 591 -29.78 45.04 -30.16
N ASN A 592 -30.42 44.54 -31.22
CA ASN A 592 -29.86 43.62 -32.23
C ASN A 592 -29.49 42.22 -31.70
N ARG A 593 -30.10 41.77 -30.59
CA ARG A 593 -29.93 40.41 -30.06
C ARG A 593 -31.30 39.82 -29.70
N THR A 594 -31.54 38.59 -30.11
CA THR A 594 -32.76 37.83 -29.78
C THR A 594 -32.41 36.62 -28.91
N LEU A 595 -33.38 36.13 -28.14
CA LEU A 595 -33.19 34.99 -27.25
C LEU A 595 -33.60 33.69 -27.96
N ASN A 596 -32.80 32.64 -27.79
CA ASN A 596 -33.17 31.28 -28.16
C ASN A 596 -33.40 30.48 -26.89
N TRP A 597 -34.66 30.08 -26.66
CA TRP A 597 -35.05 29.41 -25.42
C TRP A 597 -34.68 27.93 -25.43
N ARG A 598 -34.16 27.45 -24.29
CA ARG A 598 -33.88 26.04 -24.02
C ARG A 598 -34.79 25.57 -22.89
N PRO A 599 -36.01 25.11 -23.21
CA PRO A 599 -37.03 24.86 -22.18
C PRO A 599 -36.76 23.61 -21.35
N VAL A 600 -35.98 22.64 -21.84
CA VAL A 600 -35.77 21.34 -21.16
C VAL A 600 -34.85 21.46 -19.94
N THR A 601 -33.89 22.39 -19.96
CA THR A 601 -32.86 22.57 -18.93
C THR A 601 -33.27 23.52 -17.80
N GLY A 602 -34.54 23.95 -17.77
CA GLY A 602 -35.06 24.84 -16.73
C GLY A 602 -35.42 24.11 -15.43
N ARG A 603 -35.89 24.88 -14.45
CA ARG A 603 -36.56 24.38 -13.24
C ARG A 603 -37.84 25.18 -13.03
N VAL A 604 -38.92 24.49 -12.69
CA VAL A 604 -40.22 25.11 -12.47
C VAL A 604 -40.73 24.71 -11.09
N SER A 605 -41.06 25.71 -10.27
CA SER A 605 -41.81 25.49 -9.04
C SER A 605 -43.30 25.49 -9.40
N ILE A 606 -43.96 24.35 -9.18
CA ILE A 606 -45.39 24.19 -9.43
C ILE A 606 -46.12 23.95 -8.13
N VAL A 607 -47.32 24.50 -8.04
CA VAL A 607 -48.29 24.24 -6.98
C VAL A 607 -49.37 23.37 -7.59
N ILE A 608 -49.51 22.15 -7.08
CA ILE A 608 -50.46 21.16 -7.59
C ILE A 608 -51.60 21.07 -6.58
N GLU A 609 -52.81 21.39 -7.03
CA GLU A 609 -54.05 21.24 -6.26
C GLU A 609 -54.79 20.00 -6.76
N ILE A 610 -54.84 18.95 -5.94
CA ILE A 610 -55.61 17.72 -6.23
C ILE A 610 -56.60 17.50 -5.08
N GLY A 611 -57.89 17.73 -5.35
CA GLY A 611 -58.94 17.63 -4.32
C GLY A 611 -58.71 18.62 -3.16
N GLU A 612 -58.47 18.11 -1.95
CA GLU A 612 -58.14 18.90 -0.75
C GLU A 612 -56.63 19.08 -0.51
N ARG A 613 -55.75 18.51 -1.35
CA ARG A 613 -54.29 18.55 -1.15
C ARG A 613 -53.64 19.61 -2.02
N ILE A 614 -52.79 20.42 -1.40
CA ILE A 614 -51.91 21.39 -2.08
C ILE A 614 -50.47 20.89 -1.92
N ILE A 615 -49.80 20.60 -3.03
CA ILE A 615 -48.41 20.14 -3.05
C ILE A 615 -47.57 21.15 -3.81
N GLU A 616 -46.62 21.77 -3.13
CA GLU A 616 -45.60 22.62 -3.76
C GLU A 616 -44.36 21.77 -4.06
N MET A 617 -43.89 21.79 -5.30
CA MET A 617 -42.67 21.08 -5.68
C MET A 617 -41.93 21.77 -6.81
N ALA A 618 -40.60 21.66 -6.79
CA ALA A 618 -39.74 22.07 -7.88
C ALA A 618 -39.43 20.87 -8.78
N VAL A 619 -39.85 20.94 -10.04
CA VAL A 619 -39.72 19.85 -11.01
C VAL A 619 -39.08 20.33 -12.31
N ALA A 620 -38.66 19.37 -13.15
CA ALA A 620 -38.19 19.67 -14.49
C ALA A 620 -39.34 20.19 -15.37
N PRO A 621 -39.10 21.11 -16.31
CA PRO A 621 -40.11 21.63 -17.23
C PRO A 621 -40.86 20.55 -18.01
N THR A 622 -40.16 19.49 -18.44
CA THR A 622 -40.78 18.34 -19.10
C THR A 622 -41.78 17.63 -18.19
N GLN A 623 -41.46 17.47 -16.91
CA GLN A 623 -42.36 16.86 -15.91
C GLN A 623 -43.57 17.77 -15.63
N ALA A 624 -43.37 19.09 -15.54
CA ALA A 624 -44.44 20.06 -15.35
C ALA A 624 -45.42 20.10 -16.53
N ILE A 625 -44.92 20.08 -17.77
CA ILE A 625 -45.77 20.11 -18.98
C ILE A 625 -46.58 18.83 -19.12
N ILE A 626 -45.99 17.66 -18.78
CA ILE A 626 -46.76 16.41 -18.72
C ILE A 626 -47.97 16.60 -17.81
N LEU A 627 -47.76 17.09 -16.58
CA LEU A 627 -48.84 17.31 -15.62
C LEU A 627 -49.86 18.38 -16.12
N TYR A 628 -49.39 19.43 -16.78
CA TYR A 628 -50.25 20.45 -17.38
C TYR A 628 -51.23 19.85 -18.40
N HIS A 629 -50.79 18.90 -19.23
CA HIS A 629 -51.71 18.24 -20.17
C HIS A 629 -52.75 17.34 -19.47
N PHE A 630 -52.42 16.76 -18.31
CA PHE A 630 -53.38 16.03 -17.48
C PHE A 630 -54.49 16.91 -16.90
N GLN A 631 -54.32 18.24 -16.85
CA GLN A 631 -55.40 19.17 -16.47
C GLN A 631 -56.53 19.20 -17.51
N SER A 632 -56.22 18.95 -18.78
CA SER A 632 -57.20 18.98 -19.87
C SER A 632 -57.94 17.65 -20.07
N LYS A 633 -57.28 16.52 -19.75
CA LYS A 633 -57.82 15.16 -19.86
C LYS A 633 -57.18 14.25 -18.82
N ASP A 634 -57.99 13.44 -18.16
CA ASP A 634 -57.56 12.58 -17.04
C ASP A 634 -56.82 11.30 -17.49
N GLU A 635 -57.05 10.85 -18.72
CA GLU A 635 -56.48 9.61 -19.29
C GLU A 635 -55.73 9.92 -20.59
N TRP A 636 -54.48 9.47 -20.66
CA TRP A 636 -53.60 9.66 -21.80
C TRP A 636 -52.87 8.39 -22.22
N THR A 637 -52.72 8.20 -23.53
CA THR A 637 -51.82 7.17 -24.07
C THR A 637 -50.41 7.72 -24.22
N LEU A 638 -49.41 6.84 -24.15
CA LEU A 638 -48.00 7.21 -24.30
C LEU A 638 -47.71 7.81 -25.68
N GLU A 639 -48.35 7.30 -26.73
CA GLU A 639 -48.19 7.78 -28.12
C GLU A 639 -48.78 9.17 -28.31
N ASP A 640 -49.97 9.42 -27.76
CA ASP A 640 -50.62 10.73 -27.82
C ASP A 640 -49.80 11.80 -27.07
N LEU A 641 -49.32 11.48 -25.86
CA LEU A 641 -48.46 12.39 -25.10
C LEU A 641 -47.12 12.64 -25.81
N SER A 642 -46.56 11.63 -26.48
CA SER A 642 -45.32 11.78 -27.25
C SER A 642 -45.51 12.71 -28.44
N GLN A 643 -46.65 12.63 -29.14
CA GLN A 643 -46.97 13.52 -30.25
C GLN A 643 -47.19 14.96 -29.79
N ILE A 644 -47.91 15.16 -28.68
CA ILE A 644 -48.23 16.50 -28.16
C ILE A 644 -47.00 17.18 -27.56
N THR A 645 -46.21 16.46 -26.77
CA THR A 645 -45.02 17.04 -26.13
C THR A 645 -43.82 17.12 -27.08
N LYS A 646 -43.88 16.40 -28.22
CA LYS A 646 -42.76 16.12 -29.13
C LYS A 646 -41.55 15.46 -28.47
N VAL A 647 -41.76 14.82 -27.32
CA VAL A 647 -40.73 14.07 -26.60
C VAL A 647 -40.77 12.60 -27.02
N PRO A 648 -39.62 11.95 -27.31
CA PRO A 648 -39.57 10.52 -27.62
C PRO A 648 -40.21 9.65 -26.53
N SER A 649 -40.93 8.61 -26.96
CA SER A 649 -41.66 7.66 -26.09
C SER A 649 -40.81 7.03 -24.98
N THR A 650 -39.52 6.78 -25.24
CA THR A 650 -38.57 6.21 -24.28
C THR A 650 -38.27 7.15 -23.11
N ILE A 651 -37.95 8.42 -23.43
CA ILE A 651 -37.65 9.47 -22.44
C ILE A 651 -38.92 9.82 -21.67
N LEU A 652 -40.04 9.95 -22.37
CA LEU A 652 -41.33 10.25 -21.78
C LEU A 652 -41.73 9.20 -20.73
N ARG A 653 -41.53 7.89 -21.00
CA ARG A 653 -41.80 6.82 -20.03
C ARG A 653 -40.97 6.99 -18.75
N ARG A 654 -39.69 7.33 -18.88
CA ARG A 654 -38.79 7.59 -17.73
C ARG A 654 -39.28 8.80 -16.92
N ARG A 655 -39.66 9.89 -17.59
CA ARG A 655 -40.17 11.11 -16.95
C ARG A 655 -41.52 10.89 -16.25
N ILE A 656 -42.42 10.11 -16.83
CA ILE A 656 -43.70 9.73 -16.19
C ILE A 656 -43.45 8.81 -14.98
N GLY A 657 -42.42 7.98 -15.02
CA GLY A 657 -42.01 7.14 -13.89
C GLY A 657 -41.78 7.93 -12.58
N PHE A 658 -41.30 9.18 -12.69
CA PHE A 658 -41.21 10.09 -11.55
C PHE A 658 -42.57 10.31 -10.89
N TRP A 659 -43.59 10.69 -11.68
CA TRP A 659 -44.95 10.92 -11.20
C TRP A 659 -45.65 9.65 -10.69
N ILE A 660 -45.32 8.49 -11.27
CA ILE A 660 -45.79 7.18 -10.78
C ILE A 660 -45.21 6.88 -9.39
N THR A 661 -43.93 7.20 -9.18
CA THR A 661 -43.26 7.00 -7.89
C THR A 661 -43.84 7.94 -6.82
N HIS A 662 -44.23 9.16 -7.22
CA HIS A 662 -44.92 10.12 -6.36
C HIS A 662 -46.42 9.81 -6.17
N GLY A 663 -46.96 8.80 -6.87
CA GLY A 663 -48.35 8.36 -6.72
C GLY A 663 -49.40 9.32 -7.28
N ILE A 664 -49.01 10.29 -8.11
CA ILE A 664 -49.92 11.26 -8.74
C ILE A 664 -50.54 10.65 -10.02
N ILE A 665 -49.75 9.88 -10.77
CA ILE A 665 -50.18 9.21 -12.00
C ILE A 665 -50.13 7.69 -11.79
N GLY A 666 -51.18 6.98 -12.18
CA GLY A 666 -51.26 5.52 -12.17
C GLY A 666 -51.23 4.91 -13.56
N GLU A 667 -50.52 3.79 -13.74
CA GLU A 667 -50.56 2.98 -14.96
C GLU A 667 -51.69 1.94 -14.84
N THR A 668 -52.80 2.14 -15.57
CA THR A 668 -53.94 1.19 -15.54
C THR A 668 -53.68 -0.02 -16.45
N ARG A 669 -53.03 0.24 -17.60
CA ARG A 669 -52.59 -0.72 -18.61
C ARG A 669 -51.23 -0.27 -19.16
N PRO A 670 -50.39 -1.17 -19.69
CA PRO A 670 -49.10 -0.76 -20.25
C PRO A 670 -49.28 0.33 -21.31
N GLY A 671 -48.77 1.53 -21.03
CA GLY A 671 -48.86 2.69 -21.94
C GLY A 671 -50.13 3.54 -21.83
N ILE A 672 -51.03 3.29 -20.87
CA ILE A 672 -52.17 4.14 -20.54
C ILE A 672 -52.00 4.67 -19.11
N PHE A 673 -51.95 5.98 -18.99
CA PHE A 673 -51.73 6.69 -17.75
C PHE A 673 -52.99 7.45 -17.35
N LYS A 674 -53.36 7.32 -16.08
CA LYS A 674 -54.53 7.99 -15.50
C LYS A 674 -54.12 8.79 -14.27
N LEU A 675 -54.69 9.98 -14.12
CA LEU A 675 -54.55 10.77 -12.89
C LEU A 675 -55.29 10.09 -11.73
N LEU A 676 -54.60 9.87 -10.60
CA LEU A 676 -55.17 9.18 -9.45
C LEU A 676 -55.72 10.18 -8.42
N GLU A 677 -57.04 10.34 -8.41
CA GLU A 677 -57.78 11.03 -7.35
C GLU A 677 -58.17 10.02 -6.24
N GLU A 678 -57.20 9.42 -5.54
CA GLU A 678 -57.53 8.61 -4.34
C GLU A 678 -57.49 9.48 -3.07
N ASP A 679 -58.68 9.91 -2.60
CA ASP A 679 -58.90 10.55 -1.28
C ASP A 679 -58.68 9.61 -0.08
N GLY A 680 -58.34 8.33 -0.29
CA GLY A 680 -58.61 7.28 0.72
C GLY A 680 -57.43 6.57 1.37
N LYS A 681 -56.19 6.69 0.88
CA LYS A 681 -55.04 6.01 1.49
C LYS A 681 -53.94 7.02 1.76
N LYS A 682 -53.70 7.28 3.05
CA LYS A 682 -52.48 7.92 3.54
C LYS A 682 -51.29 7.10 3.05
N SER A 683 -50.76 7.45 1.90
CA SER A 683 -49.43 7.02 1.48
C SER A 683 -48.44 7.57 2.52
N GLN A 684 -47.29 6.91 2.70
CA GLN A 684 -46.23 7.21 3.68
C GLN A 684 -45.55 8.61 3.51
N PHE A 685 -46.29 9.63 3.06
CA PHE A 685 -45.76 10.86 2.47
C PHE A 685 -45.86 12.10 3.37
N ASP A 686 -46.62 12.08 4.48
CA ASP A 686 -46.73 13.26 5.35
C ASP A 686 -45.54 13.47 6.30
N THR A 687 -44.48 12.64 6.26
CA THR A 687 -43.37 12.71 7.25
C THR A 687 -41.97 12.82 6.65
N LYS A 688 -41.82 12.86 5.34
CA LYS A 688 -40.53 13.21 4.73
C LYS A 688 -40.68 14.54 4.03
N ASN A 689 -39.96 15.54 4.55
CA ASN A 689 -39.72 16.82 3.89
C ASN A 689 -39.54 16.59 2.37
N ILE A 690 -40.52 17.05 1.59
CA ILE A 690 -40.52 17.04 0.12
C ILE A 690 -39.40 17.96 -0.44
N ASN A 691 -38.72 18.69 0.45
CA ASN A 691 -37.42 19.32 0.21
C ASN A 691 -36.25 18.32 0.12
N GLN A 692 -36.50 17.01 -0.06
CA GLN A 692 -35.47 16.15 -0.62
C GLN A 692 -35.19 16.69 -2.02
N THR A 693 -34.13 17.47 -2.10
CA THR A 693 -33.23 17.54 -3.24
C THR A 693 -33.36 16.24 -4.00
N LEU A 694 -33.79 16.31 -5.27
CA LEU A 694 -33.61 15.24 -6.22
C LEU A 694 -32.26 14.60 -5.90
N GLY A 695 -32.24 13.30 -5.61
CA GLY A 695 -30.96 12.61 -5.51
C GLY A 695 -30.15 13.04 -6.74
N ASP A 696 -28.93 13.53 -6.54
CA ASP A 696 -28.05 14.02 -7.61
C ASP A 696 -27.86 13.00 -8.75
N GLU A 697 -28.32 11.77 -8.56
CA GLU A 697 -28.32 10.67 -9.53
C GLU A 697 -29.46 10.72 -10.57
N ASP A 698 -30.58 11.42 -10.31
CA ASP A 698 -31.75 11.44 -11.20
C ASP A 698 -31.96 12.77 -11.96
N VAL A 699 -31.19 13.81 -11.64
CA VAL A 699 -31.12 15.02 -12.49
C VAL A 699 -30.25 14.68 -13.68
N GLU A 700 -30.89 14.28 -14.78
CA GLU A 700 -30.22 14.10 -16.05
C GLU A 700 -29.44 15.38 -16.39
N SER A 701 -28.13 15.23 -16.64
CA SER A 701 -27.24 16.36 -16.91
C SER A 701 -27.84 17.24 -18.00
N ALA A 702 -27.77 18.56 -17.81
CA ALA A 702 -28.27 19.51 -18.81
C ALA A 702 -27.39 19.48 -20.08
N MET A 703 -26.18 18.94 -19.95
CA MET A 703 -25.22 18.77 -21.03
C MET A 703 -25.47 17.48 -21.80
N ALA A 704 -25.14 17.50 -23.10
CA ALA A 704 -25.06 16.31 -23.92
C ALA A 704 -24.01 15.33 -23.37
N SER A 705 -24.22 14.03 -23.56
CA SER A 705 -23.27 13.03 -23.10
C SER A 705 -21.89 13.25 -23.74
N ALA A 706 -20.80 12.91 -23.04
CA ALA A 706 -19.44 13.08 -23.58
C ALA A 706 -19.21 12.34 -24.91
N SER A 707 -19.97 11.26 -25.18
CA SER A 707 -19.98 10.57 -26.48
C SER A 707 -20.69 11.38 -27.56
N ASP A 708 -21.82 12.02 -27.23
CA ASP A 708 -22.59 12.82 -28.18
C ASP A 708 -21.84 14.12 -28.52
N GLN A 709 -21.22 14.76 -27.53
CA GLN A 709 -20.34 15.93 -27.73
C GLN A 709 -19.17 15.58 -28.66
N ARG A 710 -18.46 14.48 -28.37
CA ARG A 710 -17.37 14.01 -29.25
C ARG A 710 -17.87 13.63 -30.64
N GLU A 711 -19.07 13.08 -30.75
CA GLU A 711 -19.66 12.80 -32.06
C GLU A 711 -19.93 14.09 -32.84
N GLU A 712 -20.45 15.14 -32.21
CA GLU A 712 -20.65 16.44 -32.87
C GLU A 712 -19.33 17.05 -33.33
N GLU A 713 -18.29 17.01 -32.49
CA GLU A 713 -16.94 17.44 -32.82
C GLU A 713 -16.37 16.65 -34.02
N LEU A 714 -16.49 15.32 -33.99
CA LEU A 714 -16.06 14.45 -35.08
C LEU A 714 -16.90 14.63 -36.36
N GLN A 715 -18.15 15.02 -36.23
CA GLN A 715 -19.05 15.31 -37.34
C GLN A 715 -18.63 16.59 -38.07
N VAL A 716 -17.95 17.55 -37.42
CA VAL A 716 -17.32 18.68 -38.11
C VAL A 716 -16.24 18.17 -39.08
N PHE A 717 -15.46 17.16 -38.69
CA PHE A 717 -14.48 16.55 -39.58
C PHE A 717 -15.10 15.76 -40.73
N TRP A 718 -16.38 15.35 -40.62
CA TRP A 718 -17.06 14.63 -41.69
C TRP A 718 -17.11 15.44 -42.99
N SER A 719 -17.38 16.74 -42.94
CA SER A 719 -17.38 17.58 -44.15
C SER A 719 -15.99 17.64 -44.80
N TYR A 720 -14.93 17.66 -44.00
CA TYR A 720 -13.55 17.62 -44.49
C TYR A 720 -13.21 16.25 -45.10
N ILE A 721 -13.60 15.15 -44.45
CA ILE A 721 -13.38 13.77 -44.95
C ILE A 721 -14.12 13.56 -46.27
N VAL A 722 -15.38 14.00 -46.38
CA VAL A 722 -16.15 13.94 -47.62
C VAL A 722 -15.47 14.78 -48.70
N GLY A 723 -15.02 16.00 -48.38
CA GLY A 723 -14.27 16.83 -49.33
C GLY A 723 -12.96 16.17 -49.81
N MET A 724 -12.21 15.54 -48.90
CA MET A 724 -10.98 14.81 -49.23
C MET A 724 -11.26 13.60 -50.14
N LEU A 725 -12.26 12.78 -49.79
CA LEU A 725 -12.60 11.57 -50.54
C LEU A 725 -13.31 11.87 -51.87
N THR A 726 -13.99 13.01 -51.99
CA THR A 726 -14.56 13.46 -53.27
C THR A 726 -13.47 13.89 -54.24
N ASN A 727 -12.38 14.49 -53.73
CA ASN A 727 -11.28 14.98 -54.56
C ASN A 727 -10.21 13.92 -54.87
N LEU A 728 -10.03 12.93 -53.99
CA LEU A 728 -8.94 11.94 -54.08
C LEU A 728 -9.43 10.49 -54.27
N ASP A 729 -10.73 10.28 -54.42
CA ASP A 729 -11.47 9.00 -54.62
C ASP A 729 -11.30 7.94 -53.50
N SER A 730 -10.08 7.66 -53.05
CA SER A 730 -9.79 6.68 -52.01
C SER A 730 -8.57 7.06 -51.17
N LEU A 731 -8.67 6.91 -49.85
CA LEU A 731 -7.57 7.23 -48.93
C LEU A 731 -7.40 6.18 -47.82
N PRO A 732 -6.16 5.81 -47.46
CA PRO A 732 -5.88 4.99 -46.29
C PRO A 732 -6.07 5.80 -45.00
N LEU A 733 -6.35 5.10 -43.89
CA LEU A 733 -6.58 5.69 -42.57
C LEU A 733 -5.49 6.70 -42.18
N ASP A 734 -4.23 6.34 -42.38
CA ASP A 734 -3.08 7.14 -41.94
C ASP A 734 -2.98 8.48 -42.68
N ARG A 735 -3.34 8.50 -43.97
CA ARG A 735 -3.36 9.73 -44.75
C ARG A 735 -4.53 10.63 -44.37
N ILE A 736 -5.70 10.07 -44.10
CA ILE A 736 -6.85 10.85 -43.59
C ILE A 736 -6.46 11.47 -42.25
N HIS A 737 -5.83 10.70 -41.37
CA HIS A 737 -5.34 11.16 -40.07
C HIS A 737 -4.34 12.32 -40.20
N GLN A 738 -3.34 12.17 -41.05
CA GLN A 738 -2.34 13.22 -41.30
C GLN A 738 -2.94 14.47 -41.94
N MET A 739 -3.85 14.32 -42.91
CA MET A 739 -4.49 15.47 -43.56
C MET A 739 -5.42 16.22 -42.61
N LEU A 740 -6.20 15.51 -41.79
CA LEU A 740 -7.00 16.15 -40.75
C LEU A 740 -6.10 16.84 -39.71
N LYS A 741 -4.96 16.25 -39.35
CA LYS A 741 -3.97 16.91 -38.48
C LYS A 741 -3.34 18.14 -39.12
N LEU A 742 -3.17 18.20 -40.43
CA LEU A 742 -2.60 19.38 -41.10
C LEU A 742 -3.64 20.48 -41.33
N PHE A 743 -4.87 20.13 -41.71
CA PHE A 743 -5.88 21.10 -42.14
C PHE A 743 -6.93 21.46 -41.08
N ALA A 744 -7.14 20.60 -40.09
CA ALA A 744 -8.23 20.77 -39.11
C ALA A 744 -7.74 21.11 -37.69
N SER A 745 -6.50 20.75 -37.32
CA SER A 745 -5.95 21.03 -35.98
C SER A 745 -5.64 22.51 -35.71
N HIS A 746 -5.36 23.30 -36.76
CA HIS A 746 -5.00 24.71 -36.62
C HIS A 746 -6.15 25.62 -36.16
N GLY A 747 -7.40 25.12 -36.14
CA GLY A 747 -8.58 25.93 -35.82
C GLY A 747 -9.28 25.60 -34.49
N VAL A 748 -9.16 24.37 -33.97
CA VAL A 748 -10.03 23.92 -32.85
C VAL A 748 -9.28 23.20 -31.72
N GLY A 749 -7.96 22.96 -31.82
CA GLY A 749 -7.20 22.34 -30.72
C GLY A 749 -7.59 20.89 -30.36
N ILE A 750 -8.60 20.30 -31.01
CA ILE A 750 -9.05 18.93 -30.71
C ILE A 750 -8.01 17.93 -31.21
N GLU A 751 -7.35 17.26 -30.27
CA GLU A 751 -6.55 16.07 -30.56
C GLU A 751 -7.48 14.87 -30.82
N PHE A 752 -7.26 14.18 -31.94
CA PHE A 752 -7.93 12.92 -32.23
C PHE A 752 -6.89 11.82 -32.38
N THR A 753 -7.17 10.66 -31.79
CA THR A 753 -6.31 9.47 -31.93
C THR A 753 -6.65 8.71 -33.22
N GLN A 754 -5.67 7.97 -33.74
CA GLN A 754 -5.86 7.16 -34.96
C GLN A 754 -6.93 6.08 -34.75
N ASP A 755 -7.03 5.54 -33.54
CA ASP A 755 -8.03 4.53 -33.17
C ASP A 755 -9.46 5.12 -33.08
N GLU A 756 -9.61 6.35 -32.58
CA GLU A 756 -10.90 7.04 -32.57
C GLU A 756 -11.38 7.36 -33.99
N LEU A 757 -10.48 7.87 -34.84
CA LEU A 757 -10.81 8.11 -36.25
C LEU A 757 -11.20 6.80 -36.96
N LYS A 758 -10.51 5.71 -36.66
CA LYS A 758 -10.85 4.38 -37.20
C LYS A 758 -12.24 3.94 -36.76
N ASN A 759 -12.58 4.06 -35.48
CA ASN A 759 -13.90 3.72 -34.97
C ASN A 759 -15.01 4.58 -35.60
N PHE A 760 -14.75 5.88 -35.77
CA PHE A 760 -15.66 6.81 -36.44
C PHE A 760 -15.89 6.42 -37.91
N LEU A 761 -14.82 6.20 -38.67
CA LEU A 761 -14.92 5.77 -40.07
C LEU A 761 -15.60 4.40 -40.21
N GLN A 762 -15.31 3.45 -39.32
CA GLN A 762 -16.00 2.16 -39.28
C GLN A 762 -17.50 2.28 -38.98
N ARG A 763 -17.90 3.25 -38.15
CA ARG A 763 -19.33 3.56 -37.95
C ARG A 763 -19.94 4.15 -39.22
N LYS A 764 -19.24 5.03 -39.93
CA LYS A 764 -19.70 5.56 -41.23
C LYS A 764 -19.74 4.51 -42.35
N VAL A 765 -18.91 3.47 -42.26
CA VAL A 765 -19.02 2.27 -43.12
C VAL A 765 -20.28 1.47 -42.77
N ARG A 766 -20.60 1.29 -41.47
CA ARG A 766 -21.86 0.66 -41.02
C ARG A 766 -23.10 1.46 -41.43
N GLU A 767 -23.02 2.78 -41.45
CA GLU A 767 -24.08 3.69 -41.95
C GLU A 767 -24.18 3.70 -43.50
N HIS A 768 -23.41 2.89 -44.23
CA HIS A 768 -23.33 2.88 -45.69
C HIS A 768 -22.94 4.22 -46.34
N LYS A 769 -22.23 5.09 -45.60
CA LYS A 769 -21.69 6.36 -46.14
C LYS A 769 -20.29 6.20 -46.72
N LEU A 770 -19.55 5.19 -46.26
CA LEU A 770 -18.22 4.83 -46.75
C LEU A 770 -18.14 3.35 -47.12
N ILE A 771 -17.26 3.02 -48.06
CA ILE A 771 -16.85 1.67 -48.40
C ILE A 771 -15.41 1.50 -47.93
N TYR A 772 -15.12 0.41 -47.23
CA TYR A 772 -13.76 0.03 -46.88
C TYR A 772 -13.36 -1.21 -47.67
N SER A 773 -12.40 -1.06 -48.59
CA SER A 773 -11.93 -2.14 -49.45
C SER A 773 -10.41 -2.02 -49.64
N GLY A 774 -9.67 -3.10 -49.37
CA GLY A 774 -8.22 -3.16 -49.63
C GLY A 774 -7.38 -2.21 -48.78
N GLY A 775 -7.82 -1.85 -47.57
CA GLY A 775 -7.07 -0.95 -46.69
C GLY A 775 -7.36 0.54 -46.86
N VAL A 776 -8.22 0.91 -47.82
CA VAL A 776 -8.60 2.29 -48.11
C VAL A 776 -10.10 2.53 -47.93
N TYR A 777 -10.44 3.77 -47.54
CA TYR A 777 -11.81 4.25 -47.46
C TYR A 777 -12.18 4.98 -48.76
N GLN A 778 -13.40 4.73 -49.22
CA GLN A 778 -14.01 5.34 -50.41
C GLN A 778 -15.41 5.85 -50.05
N LEU A 779 -15.90 6.88 -50.73
CA LEU A 779 -17.30 7.29 -50.60
C LEU A 779 -18.21 6.24 -51.25
N TYR A 780 -19.32 5.93 -50.59
CA TYR A 780 -20.37 5.14 -51.19
C TYR A 780 -21.03 5.98 -52.31
N LYS A 781 -21.12 5.43 -53.53
CA LYS A 781 -21.71 6.10 -54.69
C LYS A 781 -23.23 6.02 -54.71
#